data_AF-B4F6N5-F1
#
_entry.id   AF-B4F6N5-F1
#
_cell.length_a   1.000
_cell.length_b   1.000
_cell.length_c   1.000
_cell.angle_alpha   90.00
_cell.angle_beta   90.00
_cell.angle_gamma   90.00
#
_symmetry.space_group_name_H-M   'P 1'
#
loop_
_entity.id
_entity.type
_entity.pdbx_description
1 polymer ?
#
loop_
_entity_poly.entity_id
_entity_poly.type
_entity_poly.pdbx_seq_one_letter_code
_entity_poly.pdbx_strand_id
1 'polypeptide(L)'
;MRAFLRLLAYQTKRTLGQSLTKVPLRVIFHACWSQSPLHSALHFQFFLRVTHFSNMAEQRYCVEYAKRGTAGCKKCKEKIGKGLVRIGKIVPNPFSESAGDMKEWYHIKCMFEKLERARATTKKIDDLTELEGWQELQDCDKNLISQHVTELATKTAATPRKKTPSKEKQSPAVQGTTSTTAPAASPSLKFSGFSAKPSQSSSPPSSSTGSSLSTAKCDPKHKDCLLREFRKLCAMVAEQPSYNSKTQIIRDFLTKGTSGDGFHGDTYLTVKLLLPGVIKSVYNLNDKQIVKHFSRIFNCNQEEMVRDLEQGDVSETVRIFFEESKCFAPASKSLLTIHEVDDLLTKLSKMTKEEDQQNVLEDIAHRCTSNDLKCIIRLIKHDLKMNSGAKHVLDALDPNAYDAFKASRNLGDVVERVLRNEQQAPGMKRTLSVQASLMTPVQPMLAEACKSIEYAMKKCPNGMYAEIKYDGERVQVHKNGDHFSYFSRSLKPVLPHKVAHFKDFIPKAFPGGNSMILDAEVLLIDTNTGKPLPFGTLGVHKKAAFKDANVCLFVFDCIYFNGVSLMDRPLSERRKFMRDNMVEIPNHILFSEMKHVTKASDLADMITRVIREGLEGLVLKDLKSNYEPGKRHWLKVKKDYLNEGAMADTADLAVLGAYYGKGANGGIMSIFLMGCYDPESQKWCTVTKCSSGYDDATLQRLQKELNMVKISKDPSKIPSWLKINKNYFPDFIIHDPKKAPIWEITGAEYSKAEAHTAAGLSIRFPRCTRFRDDKDWKTATTLQQLKELYRLSKEKSDFNITATSSQDEDGSSESSSRENEGNSRQTASGSMVKKSKNAPSKSPGKDKTSESTKLPPPQKKEELPKAEKRKSQTPKTVQSKKVRKQHIEKCIQ
;
A
#
# COMPACT_ATOMS: atom_id res chain seq x y z
N MET A 1 53.21 1.79 21.48
CA MET A 1 52.70 0.95 20.37
C MET A 1 53.63 0.90 19.15
N ARG A 2 53.79 1.95 18.32
CA ARG A 2 54.61 1.89 17.07
C ARG A 2 56.08 1.45 17.26
N ALA A 3 56.71 1.74 18.40
CA ALA A 3 58.05 1.23 18.72
C ALA A 3 58.08 -0.29 19.00
N PHE A 4 57.04 -0.83 19.65
CA PHE A 4 56.93 -2.25 20.01
C PHE A 4 56.80 -3.14 18.76
N LEU A 5 56.03 -2.67 17.76
CA LEU A 5 55.91 -3.31 16.45
C LEU A 5 57.24 -3.33 15.66
N ARG A 6 58.13 -2.35 15.88
CA ARG A 6 59.47 -2.36 15.25
C ARG A 6 60.40 -3.39 15.89
N LEU A 7 60.25 -3.69 17.18
CA LEU A 7 61.08 -4.68 17.88
C LEU A 7 60.74 -6.11 17.42
N LEU A 8 59.44 -6.45 17.38
CA LEU A 8 58.96 -7.76 16.90
C LEU A 8 59.34 -8.03 15.44
N ALA A 9 59.20 -7.03 14.56
CA ALA A 9 59.58 -7.12 13.14
C ALA A 9 61.10 -7.23 12.90
N TYR A 10 61.93 -6.94 13.92
CA TYR A 10 63.38 -7.12 13.85
C TYR A 10 63.80 -8.54 14.26
N GLN A 11 63.09 -9.16 15.21
CA GLN A 11 63.36 -10.55 15.63
C GLN A 11 62.92 -11.58 14.58
N THR A 12 61.76 -11.41 13.94
CA THR A 12 61.28 -12.35 12.90
C THR A 12 62.11 -12.33 11.61
N LYS A 13 62.92 -11.29 11.38
CA LYS A 13 63.84 -11.20 10.23
C LYS A 13 65.17 -11.92 10.44
N ARG A 14 65.40 -12.57 11.58
CA ARG A 14 66.71 -13.16 11.94
C ARG A 14 66.74 -14.69 11.98
N THR A 15 65.61 -15.37 11.72
CA THR A 15 65.47 -16.84 11.91
C THR A 15 65.25 -17.66 10.64
N LEU A 16 64.94 -17.05 9.49
CA LEU A 16 65.05 -17.69 8.16
C LEU A 16 65.64 -16.70 7.16
N GLY A 17 66.81 -17.00 6.62
CA GLY A 17 67.49 -16.17 5.64
C GLY A 17 67.88 -16.95 4.39
N GLN A 18 67.36 -16.49 3.23
CA GLN A 18 67.89 -16.70 1.87
C GLN A 18 67.87 -18.17 1.36
N SER A 19 67.72 -18.48 0.06
CA SER A 19 67.82 -17.66 -1.16
C SER A 19 66.97 -18.24 -2.34
N LEU A 20 67.19 -17.72 -3.55
CA LEU A 20 66.92 -18.32 -4.88
C LEU A 20 65.49 -18.35 -5.50
N THR A 21 65.24 -17.31 -6.31
CA THR A 21 64.88 -17.36 -7.75
C THR A 21 63.64 -18.13 -8.30
N LYS A 22 62.67 -17.33 -8.78
CA LYS A 22 62.13 -17.27 -10.17
C LYS A 22 61.42 -18.49 -10.84
N VAL A 23 60.09 -18.32 -11.00
CA VAL A 23 59.20 -18.78 -12.10
C VAL A 23 58.93 -20.31 -12.23
N PRO A 24 57.99 -20.82 -13.10
CA PRO A 24 56.83 -21.55 -12.54
C PRO A 24 56.55 -22.94 -13.17
N LEU A 25 55.54 -23.65 -12.64
CA LEU A 25 54.47 -24.23 -13.48
C LEU A 25 53.18 -24.55 -12.69
N ARG A 26 52.09 -24.81 -13.42
CA ARG A 26 50.85 -25.43 -12.93
C ARG A 26 50.99 -26.97 -12.87
N VAL A 27 49.93 -27.61 -12.35
CA VAL A 27 49.36 -28.93 -12.75
C VAL A 27 49.47 -30.06 -11.70
N ILE A 28 48.32 -30.72 -11.43
CA ILE A 28 48.11 -32.05 -10.80
C ILE A 28 48.45 -32.21 -9.30
N PHE A 29 47.69 -32.97 -8.48
CA PHE A 29 46.24 -33.30 -8.46
C PHE A 29 45.84 -33.88 -7.08
N HIS A 30 44.58 -34.28 -6.92
CA HIS A 30 44.03 -35.07 -5.80
C HIS A 30 44.93 -36.26 -5.33
N ALA A 31 45.05 -36.50 -4.01
CA ALA A 31 44.58 -37.75 -3.35
C ALA A 31 44.86 -37.85 -1.82
N CYS A 32 43.76 -37.93 -1.05
CA CYS A 32 43.47 -38.84 0.07
C CYS A 32 44.60 -39.62 0.82
N TRP A 33 44.80 -39.32 2.11
CA TRP A 33 44.62 -40.23 3.29
C TRP A 33 44.77 -39.38 4.58
N SER A 34 44.06 -39.54 5.71
CA SER A 34 43.32 -40.66 6.33
C SER A 34 44.17 -41.65 7.15
N GLN A 35 44.53 -41.29 8.38
CA GLN A 35 44.14 -42.03 9.61
C GLN A 35 44.49 -41.28 10.91
N SER A 36 44.09 -41.83 12.06
CA SER A 36 44.00 -41.17 13.39
C SER A 36 44.86 -41.91 14.44
N PRO A 37 44.53 -41.90 15.76
CA PRO A 37 44.76 -40.85 16.77
C PRO A 37 45.67 -41.36 17.93
N LEU A 38 45.83 -40.58 19.03
CA LEU A 38 45.65 -41.03 20.44
C LEU A 38 45.99 -39.95 21.51
N HIS A 39 45.54 -40.20 22.75
CA HIS A 39 45.94 -39.61 24.05
C HIS A 39 45.57 -38.15 24.43
N SER A 40 44.29 -38.01 24.80
CA SER A 40 43.81 -37.45 26.09
C SER A 40 44.73 -37.80 27.30
N ALA A 41 44.86 -37.03 28.39
CA ALA A 41 44.47 -35.67 28.80
C ALA A 41 45.18 -35.31 30.12
N LEU A 42 44.96 -34.11 30.69
CA LEU A 42 44.87 -33.84 32.15
C LEU A 42 44.36 -32.39 32.43
N HIS A 43 43.43 -32.27 33.39
CA HIS A 43 43.11 -31.09 34.23
C HIS A 43 42.60 -29.75 33.62
N PHE A 44 41.28 -29.55 33.75
CA PHE A 44 40.66 -28.60 34.70
C PHE A 44 41.60 -27.57 35.41
N GLN A 45 41.28 -26.28 35.60
CA GLN A 45 40.00 -25.56 35.48
C GLN A 45 40.22 -24.04 35.68
N PHE A 46 39.67 -23.14 34.83
CA PHE A 46 38.79 -22.01 35.22
C PHE A 46 38.40 -21.07 34.03
N PHE A 47 37.37 -20.25 34.28
CA PHE A 47 36.85 -19.13 33.49
C PHE A 47 36.25 -19.37 32.09
N LEU A 48 34.91 -19.29 32.03
CA LEU A 48 34.10 -19.12 30.83
C LEU A 48 34.12 -17.64 30.38
N ARG A 49 33.97 -17.37 29.07
CA ARG A 49 32.66 -16.89 28.53
C ARG A 49 32.60 -16.67 27.01
N VAL A 50 31.42 -17.00 26.47
CA VAL A 50 30.79 -16.49 25.23
C VAL A 50 31.57 -16.65 23.92
N THR A 51 31.26 -17.76 23.22
CA THR A 51 30.87 -17.70 21.80
C THR A 51 29.53 -18.45 21.64
N HIS A 52 28.66 -17.94 20.78
CA HIS A 52 27.39 -18.61 20.44
C HIS A 52 27.01 -18.24 18.99
N PHE A 53 27.32 -19.14 18.06
CA PHE A 53 26.91 -19.04 16.66
C PHE A 53 25.58 -19.78 16.49
N SER A 54 24.51 -19.04 16.18
CA SER A 54 23.22 -19.63 15.83
C SER A 54 23.19 -19.98 14.34
N ASN A 55 23.36 -21.26 14.02
CA ASN A 55 23.16 -21.79 12.67
C ASN A 55 21.66 -22.12 12.42
N MET A 56 21.30 -22.52 11.19
CA MET A 56 19.92 -22.83 10.79
C MET A 56 19.22 -23.80 11.76
N ALA A 57 17.92 -23.59 11.98
CA ALA A 57 17.14 -24.31 12.99
C ALA A 57 16.87 -25.78 12.65
N GLU A 58 17.81 -26.65 13.04
CA GLU A 58 17.51 -28.05 13.33
C GLU A 58 16.38 -28.15 14.36
N GLN A 59 15.48 -29.12 14.18
CA GLN A 59 14.35 -29.33 15.09
C GLN A 59 14.82 -30.14 16.31
N ARG A 60 15.63 -29.51 17.17
CA ARG A 60 16.16 -30.12 18.39
C ARG A 60 15.03 -30.52 19.35
N TYR A 61 15.08 -31.75 19.83
CA TYR A 61 14.17 -32.30 20.84
C TYR A 61 14.96 -32.59 22.11
N CYS A 62 14.34 -32.35 23.26
CA CYS A 62 14.94 -32.64 24.56
C CYS A 62 13.98 -33.47 25.43
N VAL A 63 14.52 -34.22 26.38
CA VAL A 63 13.76 -35.04 27.31
C VAL A 63 14.26 -34.80 28.73
N GLU A 64 13.35 -34.64 29.69
CA GLU A 64 13.67 -34.52 31.11
C GLU A 64 12.48 -34.92 31.99
N TYR A 65 12.74 -35.18 33.28
CA TYR A 65 11.70 -35.25 34.30
C TYR A 65 11.14 -33.86 34.63
N ALA A 66 9.83 -33.76 34.83
CA ALA A 66 9.14 -32.50 35.09
C ALA A 66 9.47 -31.93 36.48
N LYS A 67 10.46 -31.03 36.55
CA LYS A 67 11.04 -30.49 37.81
C LYS A 67 10.06 -29.72 38.72
N ARG A 68 8.97 -29.13 38.19
CA ARG A 68 8.07 -28.22 38.95
C ARG A 68 6.54 -28.42 38.75
N GLY A 69 6.08 -29.41 37.98
CA GLY A 69 4.63 -29.72 37.84
C GLY A 69 3.73 -28.67 37.15
N THR A 70 4.25 -27.50 36.78
CA THR A 70 3.47 -26.35 36.26
C THR A 70 3.30 -26.28 34.75
N ALA A 71 3.98 -27.14 33.98
CA ALA A 71 3.94 -27.10 32.52
C ALA A 71 2.70 -27.84 31.97
N GLY A 72 1.91 -27.17 31.14
CA GLY A 72 0.83 -27.81 30.38
C GLY A 72 1.36 -28.49 29.12
N CYS A 73 0.88 -29.70 28.82
CA CYS A 73 1.15 -30.39 27.56
C CYS A 73 0.50 -29.63 26.40
N LYS A 74 1.29 -29.24 25.40
CA LYS A 74 0.83 -28.46 24.24
C LYS A 74 -0.15 -29.19 23.30
N LYS A 75 -0.44 -30.49 23.54
CA LYS A 75 -1.48 -31.26 22.81
C LYS A 75 -2.79 -31.37 23.59
N CYS A 76 -2.82 -32.09 24.71
CA CYS A 76 -4.03 -32.32 25.51
C CYS A 76 -4.40 -31.14 26.46
N LYS A 77 -3.49 -30.16 26.65
CA LYS A 77 -3.61 -29.01 27.56
C LYS A 77 -3.57 -29.33 29.06
N GLU A 78 -3.53 -30.60 29.44
CA GLU A 78 -3.39 -31.07 30.82
C GLU A 78 -2.03 -30.70 31.43
N LYS A 79 -1.92 -30.66 32.76
CA LYS A 79 -0.66 -30.38 33.47
C LYS A 79 0.21 -31.64 33.55
N ILE A 80 1.49 -31.50 33.21
CA ILE A 80 2.50 -32.54 33.37
C ILE A 80 2.94 -32.56 34.84
N GLY A 81 2.53 -33.60 35.59
CA GLY A 81 2.84 -33.76 37.01
C GLY A 81 4.34 -33.80 37.34
N LYS A 82 4.71 -33.37 38.56
CA LYS A 82 6.11 -33.35 39.00
C LYS A 82 6.69 -34.78 39.01
N GLY A 83 7.89 -34.94 38.45
CA GLY A 83 8.57 -36.24 38.39
C GLY A 83 8.17 -37.14 37.21
N LEU A 84 7.22 -36.74 36.35
CA LEU A 84 6.91 -37.46 35.11
C LEU A 84 7.85 -37.04 33.97
N VAL A 85 8.22 -37.97 33.09
CA VAL A 85 9.01 -37.70 31.88
C VAL A 85 8.21 -36.85 30.88
N ARG A 86 8.87 -35.86 30.30
CA ARG A 86 8.31 -34.98 29.27
C ARG A 86 9.28 -34.76 28.12
N ILE A 87 8.74 -34.69 26.90
CA ILE A 87 9.51 -34.35 25.70
C ILE A 87 9.25 -32.89 25.37
N GLY A 88 10.31 -32.09 25.29
CA GLY A 88 10.30 -30.70 24.88
C GLY A 88 10.72 -30.55 23.43
N LYS A 89 9.88 -29.96 22.58
CA LYS A 89 10.31 -29.48 21.26
C LYS A 89 10.90 -28.08 21.41
N ILE A 90 12.10 -27.85 20.89
CA ILE A 90 12.71 -26.52 20.85
C ILE A 90 12.15 -25.75 19.64
N VAL A 91 11.68 -24.52 19.87
CA VAL A 91 11.16 -23.62 18.85
C VAL A 91 11.64 -22.18 19.10
N PRO A 92 11.90 -21.36 18.07
CA PRO A 92 12.20 -19.94 18.26
C PRO A 92 11.06 -19.22 19.00
N ASN A 93 11.40 -18.32 19.92
CA ASN A 93 10.41 -17.57 20.70
C ASN A 93 9.61 -16.59 19.81
N PRO A 94 8.29 -16.77 19.62
CA PRO A 94 7.50 -15.96 18.69
C PRO A 94 7.17 -14.55 19.21
N PHE A 95 7.54 -14.21 20.45
CA PHE A 95 7.23 -12.91 21.06
C PHE A 95 8.40 -11.92 21.02
N SER A 96 9.63 -12.36 20.76
CA SER A 96 10.80 -11.48 20.56
C SER A 96 12.02 -12.23 20.01
N GLU A 97 12.54 -11.77 18.87
CA GLU A 97 13.73 -12.34 18.20
C GLU A 97 15.00 -12.34 19.08
N SER A 98 15.07 -11.48 20.10
CA SER A 98 16.20 -11.34 21.02
C SER A 98 16.13 -12.21 22.28
N ALA A 99 15.15 -13.11 22.42
CA ALA A 99 14.95 -13.91 23.65
C ALA A 99 15.25 -15.41 23.50
N GLY A 100 15.82 -15.84 22.37
CA GLY A 100 16.32 -17.19 22.17
C GLY A 100 15.25 -18.29 22.01
N ASP A 101 15.67 -19.52 22.31
CA ASP A 101 14.92 -20.76 22.12
C ASP A 101 13.89 -21.00 23.25
N MET A 102 12.67 -21.43 22.88
CA MET A 102 11.58 -21.79 23.80
C MET A 102 11.29 -23.30 23.73
N LYS A 103 11.06 -23.94 24.89
CA LYS A 103 10.71 -25.36 24.99
C LYS A 103 9.19 -25.57 25.07
N GLU A 104 8.59 -26.19 24.05
CA GLU A 104 7.21 -26.68 24.06
C GLU A 104 7.12 -28.09 24.66
N TRP A 105 6.47 -28.23 25.82
CA TRP A 105 6.39 -29.52 26.53
C TRP A 105 5.21 -30.40 26.10
N TYR A 106 5.46 -31.71 26.02
CA TYR A 106 4.48 -32.75 25.68
C TYR A 106 4.66 -33.98 26.60
N HIS A 107 3.55 -34.67 26.91
CA HIS A 107 3.61 -36.07 27.36
C HIS A 107 4.19 -36.95 26.23
N ILE A 108 4.86 -38.06 26.56
CA ILE A 108 5.48 -38.98 25.59
C ILE A 108 4.49 -39.36 24.47
N LYS A 109 3.37 -40.01 24.83
CA LYS A 109 2.30 -40.42 23.88
C LYS A 109 1.80 -39.26 23.02
N CYS A 110 1.55 -38.10 23.64
CA CYS A 110 1.12 -36.88 22.95
C CYS A 110 2.13 -36.35 21.93
N MET A 111 3.44 -36.58 22.11
CA MET A 111 4.46 -36.23 21.12
C MET A 111 4.45 -37.22 19.95
N PHE A 112 4.50 -38.52 20.21
CA PHE A 112 4.54 -39.54 19.15
C PHE A 112 3.28 -39.52 18.27
N GLU A 113 2.09 -39.38 18.85
CA GLU A 113 0.83 -39.16 18.11
C GLU A 113 0.79 -37.81 17.34
N LYS A 114 1.68 -36.85 17.64
CA LYS A 114 1.83 -35.60 16.88
C LYS A 114 2.80 -35.77 15.70
N LEU A 115 3.84 -36.58 15.88
CA LEU A 115 4.79 -36.97 14.82
C LEU A 115 4.18 -37.95 13.82
N GLU A 116 3.31 -38.85 14.27
CA GLU A 116 2.50 -39.76 13.44
C GLU A 116 1.61 -38.99 12.44
N ARG A 117 1.02 -37.87 12.90
CA ARG A 117 0.14 -36.99 12.09
C ARG A 117 0.89 -35.84 11.40
N ALA A 118 2.22 -35.82 11.44
CA ALA A 118 3.02 -34.77 10.81
C ALA A 118 3.14 -34.99 9.29
N ARG A 119 3.39 -33.90 8.53
CA ARG A 119 3.67 -34.01 7.10
C ARG A 119 5.03 -34.70 6.89
N ALA A 120 5.18 -35.46 5.80
CA ALA A 120 6.41 -36.18 5.46
C ALA A 120 7.68 -35.30 5.35
N THR A 121 7.54 -33.97 5.26
CA THR A 121 8.63 -32.98 5.29
C THR A 121 9.03 -32.55 6.72
N THR A 122 8.57 -33.24 7.76
CA THR A 122 8.84 -32.93 9.18
C THR A 122 9.82 -33.96 9.71
N LYS A 123 10.95 -33.52 10.31
CA LYS A 123 11.89 -34.43 10.97
C LYS A 123 11.17 -35.14 12.13
N LYS A 124 11.09 -36.47 12.04
CA LYS A 124 10.63 -37.36 13.12
C LYS A 124 11.81 -37.66 14.06
N ILE A 125 11.52 -38.25 15.21
CA ILE A 125 12.53 -38.73 16.15
C ILE A 125 12.84 -40.16 15.73
N ASP A 126 13.73 -40.29 14.74
CA ASP A 126 14.06 -41.57 14.08
C ASP A 126 15.36 -42.21 14.64
N ASP A 127 16.17 -41.44 15.38
CA ASP A 127 17.30 -41.91 16.19
C ASP A 127 17.20 -41.34 17.62
N LEU A 128 17.59 -42.15 18.61
CA LEU A 128 17.62 -41.83 20.03
C LEU A 128 18.78 -40.89 20.39
N THR A 129 19.84 -40.82 19.56
CA THR A 129 20.96 -39.88 19.79
C THR A 129 20.56 -38.41 19.69
N GLU A 130 19.43 -38.09 19.04
CA GLU A 130 18.96 -36.71 18.84
C GLU A 130 18.23 -36.10 20.05
N LEU A 131 18.08 -36.84 21.15
CA LEU A 131 17.37 -36.40 22.36
C LEU A 131 18.31 -35.78 23.41
N GLU A 132 18.39 -34.45 23.44
CA GLU A 132 19.08 -33.71 24.51
C GLU A 132 18.52 -34.15 25.90
N GLY A 133 19.36 -34.76 26.74
CA GLY A 133 18.99 -35.24 28.08
C GLY A 133 18.69 -36.75 28.20
N TRP A 134 18.77 -37.53 27.11
CA TRP A 134 18.52 -38.99 27.11
C TRP A 134 19.28 -39.78 28.19
N GLN A 135 20.51 -39.34 28.50
CA GLN A 135 21.40 -39.97 29.48
C GLN A 135 20.90 -39.86 30.93
N GLU A 136 20.03 -38.88 31.25
CA GLU A 136 19.52 -38.64 32.61
C GLU A 136 18.27 -39.47 32.97
N LEU A 137 17.73 -40.27 32.04
CA LEU A 137 16.52 -41.08 32.27
C LEU A 137 16.82 -42.44 32.92
N GLN A 138 15.87 -42.98 33.69
CA GLN A 138 15.90 -44.38 34.11
C GLN A 138 15.54 -45.32 32.96
N ASP A 139 16.08 -46.54 32.99
CA ASP A 139 16.02 -47.45 31.83
C ASP A 139 14.60 -47.97 31.52
N CYS A 140 13.71 -47.98 32.51
CA CYS A 140 12.27 -48.20 32.32
C CYS A 140 11.62 -47.12 31.42
N ASP A 141 11.94 -45.84 31.64
CA ASP A 141 11.46 -44.72 30.83
C ASP A 141 12.12 -44.68 29.44
N LYS A 142 13.43 -45.03 29.37
CA LYS A 142 14.12 -45.22 28.08
C LYS A 142 13.42 -46.28 27.23
N ASN A 143 13.11 -47.44 27.81
CA ASN A 143 12.40 -48.53 27.13
C ASN A 143 11.02 -48.09 26.62
N LEU A 144 10.27 -47.31 27.40
CA LEU A 144 8.97 -46.77 26.98
C LEU A 144 9.07 -45.81 25.77
N ILE A 145 10.13 -44.99 25.70
CA ILE A 145 10.37 -44.12 24.55
C ILE A 145 10.82 -44.94 23.33
N SER A 146 11.75 -45.89 23.49
CA SER A 146 12.21 -46.79 22.43
C SER A 146 11.07 -47.61 21.83
N GLN A 147 10.11 -48.06 22.65
CA GLN A 147 8.91 -48.74 22.20
C GLN A 147 8.07 -47.84 21.28
N HIS A 148 7.83 -46.58 21.65
CA HIS A 148 7.07 -45.64 20.83
C HIS A 148 7.82 -45.16 19.57
N VAL A 149 9.16 -45.11 19.56
CA VAL A 149 9.96 -44.91 18.33
C VAL A 149 9.77 -46.09 17.37
N THR A 150 9.86 -47.32 17.89
CA THR A 150 9.64 -48.55 17.10
C THR A 150 8.20 -48.63 16.54
N GLU A 151 7.22 -48.23 17.35
CA GLU A 151 5.81 -48.12 16.94
C GLU A 151 5.60 -47.07 15.83
N LEU A 152 6.26 -45.91 15.93
CA LEU A 152 6.20 -44.87 14.90
C LEU A 152 6.87 -45.32 13.58
N ALA A 153 8.01 -46.01 13.66
CA ALA A 153 8.73 -46.54 12.50
C ALA A 153 7.91 -47.62 11.76
N THR A 154 7.41 -48.62 12.49
CA THR A 154 6.59 -49.71 11.93
C THR A 154 5.30 -49.20 11.28
N LYS A 155 4.58 -48.27 11.92
CA LYS A 155 3.41 -47.61 11.30
C LYS A 155 3.77 -46.78 10.06
N THR A 156 4.95 -46.17 10.02
CA THR A 156 5.43 -45.42 8.85
C THR A 156 5.77 -46.35 7.68
N ALA A 157 6.26 -47.56 7.96
CA ALA A 157 6.49 -48.59 6.93
C ALA A 157 5.19 -49.25 6.42
N ALA A 158 4.16 -49.34 7.28
CA ALA A 158 2.93 -50.07 6.98
C ALA A 158 1.96 -49.39 5.98
N THR A 159 2.15 -48.12 5.61
CA THR A 159 1.25 -47.39 4.68
C THR A 159 1.55 -47.70 3.19
N PRO A 160 0.66 -48.37 2.43
CA PRO A 160 0.92 -48.71 1.03
C PRO A 160 0.70 -47.52 0.09
N ARG A 161 1.60 -47.32 -0.89
CA ARG A 161 1.38 -46.38 -2.00
C ARG A 161 0.32 -46.93 -2.96
N LYS A 162 -0.96 -46.60 -2.72
CA LYS A 162 -2.07 -47.06 -3.58
C LYS A 162 -2.02 -46.39 -4.95
N LYS A 163 -1.63 -47.16 -5.98
CA LYS A 163 -1.77 -46.78 -7.40
C LYS A 163 -3.26 -46.65 -7.75
N THR A 164 -3.62 -45.64 -8.54
CA THR A 164 -4.96 -45.51 -9.12
C THR A 164 -5.11 -46.47 -10.30
N PRO A 165 -6.11 -47.38 -10.32
CA PRO A 165 -6.35 -48.22 -11.48
C PRO A 165 -7.09 -47.43 -12.57
N SER A 166 -6.63 -47.56 -13.82
CA SER A 166 -7.47 -47.33 -14.98
C SER A 166 -8.58 -48.38 -15.03
N LYS A 167 -9.75 -48.02 -15.56
CA LYS A 167 -10.77 -49.00 -15.94
C LYS A 167 -11.39 -48.60 -17.27
N GLU A 168 -11.02 -49.33 -18.30
CA GLU A 168 -11.64 -49.24 -19.63
C GLU A 168 -13.13 -49.60 -19.53
N LYS A 169 -13.92 -49.09 -20.47
CA LYS A 169 -15.31 -49.48 -20.63
C LYS A 169 -15.54 -49.79 -22.10
N GLN A 170 -15.60 -51.08 -22.42
CA GLN A 170 -15.88 -51.57 -23.77
C GLN A 170 -17.30 -51.16 -24.20
N SER A 171 -17.44 -50.92 -25.50
CA SER A 171 -18.74 -50.81 -26.17
C SER A 171 -19.31 -52.20 -26.47
N PRO A 172 -20.64 -52.30 -26.51
CA PRO A 172 -21.33 -52.97 -27.61
C PRO A 172 -22.14 -51.94 -28.42
N ALA A 173 -22.66 -52.35 -29.58
CA ALA A 173 -23.38 -51.48 -30.51
C ALA A 173 -24.55 -52.20 -31.20
N VAL A 174 -25.33 -51.42 -31.96
CA VAL A 174 -26.37 -51.80 -32.94
C VAL A 174 -27.76 -52.15 -32.37
N GLN A 175 -28.79 -51.80 -33.15
CA GLN A 175 -30.26 -52.01 -32.96
C GLN A 175 -30.92 -51.11 -31.88
N GLY A 176 -32.10 -50.50 -32.11
CA GLY A 176 -32.90 -50.36 -33.34
C GLY A 176 -34.25 -49.64 -33.12
N THR A 177 -34.88 -49.17 -34.22
CA THR A 177 -36.31 -48.82 -34.41
C THR A 177 -37.02 -47.68 -33.60
N THR A 178 -37.50 -46.68 -34.38
CA THR A 178 -38.83 -46.00 -34.32
C THR A 178 -39.27 -45.01 -33.22
N SER A 179 -40.20 -44.14 -33.64
CA SER A 179 -40.91 -43.00 -33.04
C SER A 179 -41.81 -43.34 -31.81
N THR A 180 -42.46 -42.42 -31.06
CA THR A 180 -43.22 -41.21 -31.49
C THR A 180 -43.60 -40.25 -30.33
N THR A 181 -43.88 -38.97 -30.65
CA THR A 181 -44.72 -37.98 -29.89
C THR A 181 -44.24 -37.34 -28.56
N ALA A 182 -44.84 -36.17 -28.24
CA ALA A 182 -44.60 -35.32 -27.05
C ALA A 182 -45.93 -34.98 -26.32
N PRO A 183 -45.90 -34.40 -25.10
CA PRO A 183 -46.12 -32.95 -24.90
C PRO A 183 -45.00 -32.31 -24.02
N ALA A 184 -44.58 -31.04 -24.15
CA ALA A 184 -45.27 -29.74 -23.93
C ALA A 184 -45.67 -29.45 -22.45
N ALA A 185 -45.44 -28.27 -21.85
CA ALA A 185 -44.56 -27.14 -22.22
C ALA A 185 -44.35 -26.11 -21.07
N SER A 186 -43.08 -25.71 -20.83
CA SER A 186 -42.65 -24.28 -20.66
C SER A 186 -43.13 -23.48 -19.42
N PRO A 187 -42.61 -22.24 -19.13
CA PRO A 187 -41.63 -21.45 -19.88
C PRO A 187 -40.36 -21.03 -19.12
N SER A 188 -39.27 -20.86 -19.86
CA SER A 188 -38.11 -20.05 -19.49
C SER A 188 -38.20 -18.67 -20.14
N LEU A 189 -37.79 -17.62 -19.44
CA LEU A 189 -37.82 -16.24 -19.96
C LEU A 189 -36.74 -16.04 -21.04
N LYS A 190 -37.12 -15.39 -22.14
CA LYS A 190 -36.26 -15.19 -23.32
C LYS A 190 -35.40 -13.92 -23.17
N PHE A 191 -34.09 -14.08 -23.32
CA PHE A 191 -33.16 -12.98 -23.57
C PHE A 191 -33.45 -12.34 -24.93
N SER A 192 -33.52 -11.02 -25.02
CA SER A 192 -33.84 -10.29 -26.27
C SER A 192 -32.99 -9.03 -26.45
N GLY A 193 -32.48 -8.82 -27.66
CA GLY A 193 -31.71 -7.64 -28.04
C GLY A 193 -30.19 -7.82 -27.95
N PHE A 194 -29.50 -7.46 -29.04
CA PHE A 194 -28.04 -7.50 -29.29
C PHE A 194 -27.47 -8.77 -29.94
N SER A 195 -27.62 -8.87 -31.26
CA SER A 195 -26.86 -9.82 -32.09
C SER A 195 -25.51 -9.23 -32.52
N ALA A 196 -24.42 -9.94 -32.23
CA ALA A 196 -23.08 -9.67 -32.77
C ALA A 196 -22.53 -10.94 -33.45
N LYS A 197 -21.76 -10.79 -34.53
CA LYS A 197 -21.16 -11.93 -35.24
C LYS A 197 -20.04 -12.54 -34.40
N PRO A 198 -19.92 -13.88 -34.29
CA PRO A 198 -18.83 -14.52 -33.57
C PRO A 198 -17.51 -14.36 -34.32
N SER A 199 -16.51 -13.76 -33.67
CA SER A 199 -15.11 -13.85 -34.08
C SER A 199 -14.55 -15.23 -33.71
N GLN A 200 -13.70 -15.80 -34.58
CA GLN A 200 -13.16 -17.15 -34.41
C GLN A 200 -12.41 -17.34 -33.08
N SER A 201 -12.62 -18.49 -32.44
CA SER A 201 -11.99 -18.85 -31.17
C SER A 201 -10.54 -19.30 -31.34
N SER A 202 -9.59 -18.50 -30.88
CA SER A 202 -8.23 -18.97 -30.61
C SER A 202 -8.18 -19.78 -29.32
N SER A 203 -7.26 -20.75 -29.25
CA SER A 203 -6.99 -21.59 -28.09
C SER A 203 -6.51 -20.77 -26.87
N PRO A 204 -6.69 -21.28 -25.63
CA PRO A 204 -6.33 -20.54 -24.43
C PRO A 204 -4.82 -20.24 -24.38
N PRO A 205 -4.41 -18.98 -24.09
CA PRO A 205 -3.00 -18.63 -24.02
C PRO A 205 -2.34 -19.30 -22.80
N SER A 206 -1.20 -19.92 -23.03
CA SER A 206 -0.28 -20.36 -21.97
C SER A 206 0.28 -19.14 -21.23
N SER A 207 0.69 -19.34 -19.97
CA SER A 207 1.02 -18.25 -19.04
C SER A 207 2.41 -17.63 -19.26
N SER A 208 2.77 -17.29 -20.49
CA SER A 208 3.97 -16.51 -20.84
C SER A 208 3.65 -15.02 -20.84
N THR A 209 4.24 -14.26 -19.91
CA THR A 209 3.96 -12.82 -19.73
C THR A 209 4.84 -11.87 -20.54
N GLY A 210 5.70 -12.40 -21.43
CA GLY A 210 6.51 -11.63 -22.37
C GLY A 210 5.83 -11.43 -23.73
N SER A 211 6.44 -10.60 -24.59
CA SER A 211 6.02 -10.42 -25.99
C SER A 211 6.89 -11.28 -26.91
N SER A 212 6.29 -12.27 -27.57
CA SER A 212 6.99 -13.22 -28.44
C SER A 212 7.76 -12.53 -29.58
N LEU A 213 7.12 -11.53 -30.21
CA LEU A 213 7.69 -10.73 -31.29
C LEU A 213 8.78 -9.75 -30.82
N SER A 214 8.83 -9.41 -29.53
CA SER A 214 9.88 -8.54 -28.99
C SER A 214 11.20 -9.30 -28.94
N THR A 215 11.18 -10.50 -28.36
CA THR A 215 12.35 -11.37 -28.30
C THR A 215 12.77 -11.88 -29.70
N ALA A 216 11.83 -12.02 -30.65
CA ALA A 216 12.14 -12.38 -32.03
C ALA A 216 12.73 -11.23 -32.89
N LYS A 217 12.52 -9.95 -32.51
CA LYS A 217 13.17 -8.77 -33.13
C LYS A 217 14.51 -8.40 -32.50
N CYS A 218 14.85 -8.98 -31.34
CA CYS A 218 16.04 -8.63 -30.54
C CYS A 218 17.30 -9.34 -31.06
N ASP A 219 18.42 -8.61 -31.17
CA ASP A 219 19.77 -9.19 -31.09
C ASP A 219 20.30 -9.08 -29.64
N PRO A 220 20.41 -10.18 -28.89
CA PRO A 220 20.93 -10.16 -27.52
C PRO A 220 22.38 -9.68 -27.40
N LYS A 221 23.14 -9.60 -28.50
CA LYS A 221 24.52 -9.10 -28.54
C LYS A 221 24.62 -7.62 -28.94
N HIS A 222 23.53 -6.98 -29.35
CA HIS A 222 23.56 -5.57 -29.73
C HIS A 222 23.72 -4.65 -28.51
N LYS A 223 24.22 -3.42 -28.75
CA LYS A 223 24.51 -2.42 -27.72
C LYS A 223 23.25 -1.98 -26.96
N ASP A 224 22.10 -1.97 -27.62
CA ASP A 224 20.80 -1.61 -27.03
C ASP A 224 20.42 -2.52 -25.85
N CYS A 225 20.88 -3.78 -25.86
CA CYS A 225 20.66 -4.77 -24.82
C CYS A 225 21.56 -4.58 -23.58
N LEU A 226 22.48 -3.62 -23.56
CA LEU A 226 23.40 -3.40 -22.44
C LEU A 226 22.79 -2.51 -21.34
N LEU A 227 22.98 -2.91 -20.08
CA LEU A 227 22.60 -2.12 -18.90
C LEU A 227 23.23 -0.71 -18.89
N ARG A 228 24.38 -0.54 -19.55
CA ARG A 228 25.04 0.76 -19.79
C ARG A 228 24.14 1.74 -20.54
N GLU A 229 23.49 1.29 -21.60
CA GLU A 229 22.68 2.14 -22.48
C GLU A 229 21.29 2.36 -21.86
N PHE A 230 20.71 1.32 -21.23
CA PHE A 230 19.54 1.46 -20.36
C PHE A 230 19.74 2.51 -19.24
N ARG A 231 20.92 2.54 -18.60
CA ARG A 231 21.26 3.56 -17.60
C ARG A 231 21.38 4.97 -18.19
N LYS A 232 22.01 5.13 -19.36
CA LYS A 232 22.08 6.43 -20.06
C LYS A 232 20.68 6.95 -20.34
N LEU A 233 19.79 6.10 -20.85
CA LEU A 233 18.37 6.44 -21.07
C LEU A 233 17.71 6.91 -19.76
N CYS A 234 17.88 6.16 -18.67
CA CYS A 234 17.34 6.55 -17.35
C CYS A 234 17.90 7.90 -16.85
N ALA A 235 19.17 8.20 -17.10
CA ALA A 235 19.79 9.48 -16.72
C ALA A 235 19.24 10.64 -17.55
N MET A 236 19.21 10.51 -18.89
CA MET A 236 18.66 11.52 -19.81
C MET A 236 17.18 11.82 -19.52
N VAL A 237 16.39 10.80 -19.14
CA VAL A 237 14.98 10.94 -18.74
C VAL A 237 14.84 11.57 -17.34
N ALA A 238 15.82 11.39 -16.45
CA ALA A 238 15.84 12.02 -15.12
C ALA A 238 16.22 13.50 -15.16
N GLU A 239 17.22 13.86 -15.98
CA GLU A 239 17.75 15.22 -16.12
C GLU A 239 16.74 16.21 -16.73
N GLN A 240 15.85 15.74 -17.63
CA GLN A 240 14.82 16.58 -18.20
C GLN A 240 13.70 16.88 -17.18
N PRO A 241 13.19 18.13 -17.09
CA PRO A 241 11.99 18.43 -16.30
C PRO A 241 10.70 18.11 -17.07
N SER A 242 10.66 18.35 -18.38
CA SER A 242 9.44 18.26 -19.20
C SER A 242 9.05 16.81 -19.54
N TYR A 243 7.81 16.42 -19.19
CA TYR A 243 7.27 15.10 -19.54
C TYR A 243 7.21 14.83 -21.05
N ASN A 244 7.01 15.87 -21.87
CA ASN A 244 7.01 15.72 -23.33
C ASN A 244 8.41 15.38 -23.83
N SER A 245 9.44 16.06 -23.30
CA SER A 245 10.85 15.76 -23.62
C SER A 245 11.26 14.35 -23.18
N LYS A 246 10.80 13.89 -22.00
CA LYS A 246 11.02 12.51 -21.53
C LYS A 246 10.42 11.47 -22.47
N THR A 247 9.15 11.69 -22.84
CA THR A 247 8.42 10.82 -23.77
C THR A 247 9.14 10.75 -25.12
N GLN A 248 9.66 11.90 -25.60
CA GLN A 248 10.41 11.96 -26.85
C GLN A 248 11.77 11.25 -26.76
N ILE A 249 12.54 11.42 -25.69
CA ILE A 249 13.82 10.71 -25.48
C ILE A 249 13.63 9.18 -25.50
N ILE A 250 12.59 8.68 -24.83
CA ILE A 250 12.27 7.24 -24.82
C ILE A 250 11.86 6.78 -26.22
N ARG A 251 11.07 7.58 -26.95
CA ARG A 251 10.66 7.28 -28.33
C ARG A 251 11.84 7.26 -29.30
N ASP A 252 12.75 8.24 -29.19
CA ASP A 252 13.97 8.28 -30.01
C ASP A 252 14.84 7.05 -29.77
N PHE A 253 15.03 6.63 -28.51
CA PHE A 253 15.75 5.39 -28.20
C PHE A 253 15.06 4.15 -28.77
N LEU A 254 13.74 4.00 -28.58
CA LEU A 254 12.97 2.85 -29.07
C LEU A 254 12.75 2.82 -30.59
N THR A 255 13.11 3.87 -31.33
CA THR A 255 12.96 3.92 -32.80
C THR A 255 14.28 3.99 -33.57
N LYS A 256 15.30 4.67 -33.01
CA LYS A 256 16.61 4.86 -33.65
C LYS A 256 17.72 4.00 -33.05
N GLY A 257 17.49 3.44 -31.86
CA GLY A 257 18.50 2.71 -31.09
C GLY A 257 19.67 3.58 -30.65
N THR A 258 20.69 2.93 -30.09
CA THR A 258 21.96 3.56 -29.67
C THR A 258 22.86 3.89 -30.87
N SER A 259 22.70 3.16 -31.98
CA SER A 259 23.55 3.26 -33.18
C SER A 259 22.98 4.18 -34.27
N GLY A 260 21.68 4.53 -34.22
CA GLY A 260 21.02 5.38 -35.22
C GLY A 260 20.47 4.65 -36.45
N ASP A 261 20.69 3.33 -36.52
CA ASP A 261 20.31 2.40 -37.60
C ASP A 261 19.02 1.60 -37.28
N GLY A 262 18.30 1.99 -36.22
CA GLY A 262 17.12 1.29 -35.70
C GLY A 262 17.34 0.79 -34.27
N PHE A 263 16.26 0.41 -33.59
CA PHE A 263 16.33 -0.22 -32.28
C PHE A 263 16.35 -1.74 -32.44
N HIS A 264 17.44 -2.39 -32.01
CA HIS A 264 17.67 -3.83 -32.18
C HIS A 264 17.62 -4.61 -30.86
N GLY A 265 17.17 -3.96 -29.77
CA GLY A 265 17.02 -4.58 -28.45
C GLY A 265 15.62 -5.15 -28.18
N ASP A 266 15.44 -5.76 -27.00
CA ASP A 266 14.12 -6.24 -26.57
C ASP A 266 13.26 -5.07 -26.06
N THR A 267 12.28 -4.64 -26.88
CA THR A 267 11.33 -3.55 -26.60
C THR A 267 10.53 -3.81 -25.31
N TYR A 268 10.04 -5.04 -25.14
CA TYR A 268 9.28 -5.47 -23.97
C TYR A 268 10.12 -5.38 -22.70
N LEU A 269 11.34 -5.94 -22.67
CA LEU A 269 12.22 -5.83 -21.49
C LEU A 269 12.62 -4.39 -21.21
N THR A 270 12.92 -3.59 -22.23
CA THR A 270 13.25 -2.17 -22.08
C THR A 270 12.09 -1.41 -21.41
N VAL A 271 10.86 -1.56 -21.91
CA VAL A 271 9.67 -0.91 -21.33
C VAL A 271 9.31 -1.49 -19.95
N LYS A 272 9.51 -2.79 -19.72
CA LYS A 272 9.31 -3.47 -18.43
C LYS A 272 10.24 -2.89 -17.36
N LEU A 273 11.53 -2.79 -17.67
CA LEU A 273 12.56 -2.28 -16.75
C LEU A 273 12.47 -0.76 -16.56
N LEU A 274 11.97 0.01 -17.52
CA LEU A 274 11.59 1.42 -17.32
C LEU A 274 10.39 1.60 -16.37
N LEU A 275 9.60 0.54 -16.11
CA LEU A 275 8.36 0.59 -15.34
C LEU A 275 8.34 -0.33 -14.09
N PRO A 276 9.39 -0.36 -13.24
CA PRO A 276 9.49 -1.28 -12.10
C PRO A 276 8.52 -0.91 -10.97
N GLY A 277 8.04 0.34 -10.97
CA GLY A 277 6.96 0.85 -10.12
C GLY A 277 5.56 0.44 -10.57
N VAL A 278 5.42 -0.20 -11.74
CA VAL A 278 4.14 -0.55 -12.37
C VAL A 278 4.03 -2.06 -12.52
N ILE A 279 5.07 -2.70 -13.07
CA ILE A 279 5.24 -4.15 -13.16
C ILE A 279 6.03 -4.60 -11.93
N LYS A 280 5.33 -4.73 -10.78
CA LYS A 280 5.96 -5.02 -9.49
C LYS A 280 6.09 -6.53 -9.22
N SER A 281 7.30 -7.06 -9.40
CA SER A 281 7.75 -8.24 -8.65
C SER A 281 7.79 -7.95 -7.14
N VAL A 282 7.97 -8.97 -6.29
CA VAL A 282 8.15 -8.78 -4.83
C VAL A 282 9.45 -9.44 -4.41
N TYR A 283 10.43 -8.63 -4.00
CA TYR A 283 11.77 -9.11 -3.62
C TYR A 283 11.94 -9.31 -2.10
N ASN A 284 10.94 -8.92 -1.29
CA ASN A 284 10.96 -8.94 0.18
C ASN A 284 12.05 -8.09 0.87
N LEU A 285 12.89 -7.38 0.11
CA LEU A 285 13.91 -6.48 0.60
C LEU A 285 13.37 -5.09 0.95
N ASN A 286 13.90 -4.48 2.01
CA ASN A 286 13.72 -3.06 2.34
C ASN A 286 15.06 -2.38 2.59
N ASP A 287 15.07 -1.05 2.67
CA ASP A 287 16.26 -0.20 2.80
C ASP A 287 17.29 -0.72 3.84
N LYS A 288 16.82 -1.15 5.03
CA LYS A 288 17.69 -1.69 6.09
C LYS A 288 18.23 -3.08 5.77
N GLN A 289 17.45 -3.93 5.10
CA GLN A 289 17.90 -5.26 4.69
C GLN A 289 18.92 -5.16 3.55
N ILE A 290 18.68 -4.28 2.57
CA ILE A 290 19.65 -3.97 1.50
C ILE A 290 20.98 -3.51 2.12
N VAL A 291 20.94 -2.57 3.07
CA VAL A 291 22.14 -2.15 3.82
C VAL A 291 22.78 -3.33 4.58
N LYS A 292 22.01 -4.17 5.28
CA LYS A 292 22.51 -5.35 6.02
C LYS A 292 23.20 -6.39 5.13
N HIS A 293 22.71 -6.61 3.90
CA HIS A 293 23.36 -7.51 2.95
C HIS A 293 24.65 -6.88 2.41
N PHE A 294 24.60 -5.63 1.94
CA PHE A 294 25.79 -4.99 1.36
C PHE A 294 26.87 -4.66 2.39
N SER A 295 26.53 -4.39 3.66
CA SER A 295 27.55 -4.21 4.71
C SER A 295 28.34 -5.50 4.99
N ARG A 296 27.72 -6.67 4.79
CA ARG A 296 28.41 -7.97 4.85
C ARG A 296 29.26 -8.21 3.61
N ILE A 297 28.70 -8.02 2.40
CA ILE A 297 29.38 -8.23 1.12
C ILE A 297 30.62 -7.32 0.99
N PHE A 298 30.49 -6.05 1.38
CA PHE A 298 31.58 -5.07 1.31
C PHE A 298 32.52 -5.09 2.53
N ASN A 299 32.18 -5.86 3.56
CA ASN A 299 32.87 -5.95 4.85
C ASN A 299 33.10 -4.55 5.51
N CYS A 300 32.01 -3.77 5.65
CA CYS A 300 32.03 -2.41 6.19
C CYS A 300 31.03 -2.20 7.33
N ASN A 301 31.13 -1.09 8.08
CA ASN A 301 30.25 -0.87 9.23
C ASN A 301 28.81 -0.55 8.79
N GLN A 302 27.87 -1.42 9.17
CA GLN A 302 26.44 -1.26 8.92
C GLN A 302 25.89 0.05 9.50
N GLU A 303 26.42 0.53 10.63
CA GLU A 303 25.96 1.76 11.29
C GLU A 303 26.26 3.02 10.49
N GLU A 304 27.36 3.02 9.72
CA GLU A 304 27.77 4.13 8.86
C GLU A 304 26.90 4.18 7.61
N MET A 305 26.61 3.03 7.01
CA MET A 305 25.61 2.93 5.93
C MET A 305 24.20 3.32 6.40
N VAL A 306 23.81 2.98 7.64
CA VAL A 306 22.52 3.42 8.22
C VAL A 306 22.49 4.93 8.48
N ARG A 307 23.64 5.56 8.76
CA ARG A 307 23.77 7.01 8.92
C ARG A 307 23.67 7.73 7.57
N ASP A 308 24.36 7.26 6.53
CA ASP A 308 24.21 7.83 5.18
C ASP A 308 22.79 7.65 4.62
N LEU A 309 22.12 6.54 4.94
CA LEU A 309 20.72 6.30 4.57
C LEU A 309 19.73 7.35 5.12
N GLU A 310 20.12 8.21 6.08
CA GLU A 310 19.34 9.40 6.47
C GLU A 310 19.13 10.37 5.29
N GLN A 311 20.01 10.37 4.28
CA GLN A 311 19.85 11.09 3.00
C GLN A 311 18.72 10.52 2.11
N GLY A 312 18.13 9.37 2.45
CA GLY A 312 16.92 8.86 1.81
C GLY A 312 17.10 8.19 0.44
N ASP A 313 18.33 7.81 0.05
CA ASP A 313 18.61 7.00 -1.14
C ASP A 313 19.58 5.83 -0.89
N VAL A 314 19.03 4.66 -0.58
CA VAL A 314 19.81 3.41 -0.44
C VAL A 314 20.60 3.03 -1.70
N SER A 315 20.19 3.49 -2.89
CA SER A 315 20.95 3.25 -4.13
C SER A 315 22.16 4.17 -4.29
N GLU A 316 22.19 5.30 -3.58
CA GLU A 316 23.37 6.16 -3.49
C GLU A 316 24.30 5.66 -2.38
N THR A 317 23.75 5.35 -1.20
CA THR A 317 24.49 4.76 -0.08
C THR A 317 25.28 3.52 -0.52
N VAL A 318 24.64 2.56 -1.17
CA VAL A 318 25.34 1.35 -1.63
C VAL A 318 26.34 1.66 -2.75
N ARG A 319 26.17 2.72 -3.55
CA ARG A 319 27.20 3.14 -4.52
C ARG A 319 28.46 3.64 -3.81
N ILE A 320 28.30 4.53 -2.83
CA ILE A 320 29.42 5.14 -2.10
C ILE A 320 30.25 4.06 -1.40
N PHE A 321 29.61 3.22 -0.59
CA PHE A 321 30.30 2.15 0.16
C PHE A 321 30.85 1.03 -0.75
N PHE A 322 30.37 0.88 -1.99
CA PHE A 322 30.96 -0.01 -3.00
C PHE A 322 32.23 0.58 -3.63
N GLU A 323 32.26 1.90 -3.87
CA GLU A 323 33.45 2.62 -4.35
C GLU A 323 34.55 2.69 -3.27
N GLU A 324 34.18 2.65 -1.99
CA GLU A 324 35.09 2.62 -0.85
C GLU A 324 35.59 1.22 -0.46
N SER A 325 34.92 0.13 -0.89
CA SER A 325 35.28 -1.23 -0.46
C SER A 325 36.56 -1.74 -1.13
N LYS A 326 37.59 -1.94 -0.30
CA LYS A 326 38.87 -2.54 -0.70
C LYS A 326 38.82 -4.07 -0.82
N CYS A 327 37.84 -4.70 -0.17
CA CYS A 327 37.62 -6.15 -0.22
C CYS A 327 36.77 -6.56 -1.43
N PHE A 328 35.85 -5.68 -1.87
CA PHE A 328 34.87 -5.96 -2.90
C PHE A 328 34.86 -4.82 -3.93
N ALA A 329 35.87 -4.79 -4.81
CA ALA A 329 36.08 -3.70 -5.76
C ALA A 329 35.08 -3.74 -6.95
N PRO A 330 34.59 -2.59 -7.45
CA PRO A 330 33.72 -2.53 -8.62
C PRO A 330 34.36 -3.06 -9.91
N ALA A 331 33.55 -3.64 -10.80
CA ALA A 331 34.00 -4.06 -12.12
C ALA A 331 34.43 -2.87 -12.98
N SER A 332 35.49 -3.03 -13.78
CA SER A 332 36.08 -1.93 -14.58
C SER A 332 35.29 -1.57 -15.85
N LYS A 333 34.38 -2.44 -16.31
CA LYS A 333 33.52 -2.23 -17.48
C LYS A 333 32.12 -2.78 -17.21
N SER A 334 31.11 -2.01 -17.60
CA SER A 334 29.70 -2.44 -17.59
C SER A 334 29.47 -3.37 -18.78
N LEU A 335 29.33 -4.67 -18.51
CA LEU A 335 29.14 -5.73 -19.51
C LEU A 335 27.82 -6.52 -19.32
N LEU A 336 27.00 -6.14 -18.33
CA LEU A 336 25.72 -6.79 -18.05
C LEU A 336 24.66 -6.40 -19.10
N THR A 337 23.87 -7.39 -19.51
CA THR A 337 22.70 -7.20 -20.37
C THR A 337 21.42 -6.98 -19.57
N ILE A 338 20.40 -6.38 -20.20
CA ILE A 338 19.07 -6.24 -19.60
C ILE A 338 18.37 -7.58 -19.36
N HIS A 339 18.71 -8.61 -20.14
CA HIS A 339 18.20 -9.98 -19.96
C HIS A 339 18.73 -10.58 -18.65
N GLU A 340 20.03 -10.54 -18.40
CA GLU A 340 20.63 -11.03 -17.16
C GLU A 340 20.11 -10.30 -15.91
N VAL A 341 19.81 -9.01 -16.04
CA VAL A 341 19.18 -8.22 -14.96
C VAL A 341 17.74 -8.66 -14.71
N ASP A 342 16.96 -8.97 -15.75
CA ASP A 342 15.58 -9.46 -15.57
C ASP A 342 15.53 -10.90 -15.01
N ASP A 343 16.47 -11.76 -15.43
CA ASP A 343 16.67 -13.10 -14.86
C ASP A 343 17.10 -13.03 -13.40
N LEU A 344 18.02 -12.12 -13.04
CA LEU A 344 18.42 -11.84 -11.66
C LEU A 344 17.22 -11.40 -10.81
N LEU A 345 16.45 -10.41 -11.26
CA LEU A 345 15.28 -9.92 -10.54
C LEU A 345 14.23 -11.05 -10.39
N THR A 346 14.08 -11.88 -11.42
CA THR A 346 13.22 -13.07 -11.40
C THR A 346 13.72 -14.13 -10.41
N LYS A 347 15.03 -14.40 -10.34
CA LYS A 347 15.69 -15.27 -9.33
C LYS A 347 15.45 -14.71 -7.92
N LEU A 348 15.78 -13.44 -7.69
CA LEU A 348 15.67 -12.75 -6.41
C LEU A 348 14.24 -12.71 -5.87
N SER A 349 13.23 -12.49 -6.74
CA SER A 349 11.81 -12.50 -6.35
C SER A 349 11.28 -13.87 -5.87
N LYS A 350 12.02 -14.96 -6.14
CA LYS A 350 11.71 -16.31 -5.63
C LYS A 350 12.43 -16.60 -4.30
N MET A 351 13.43 -15.79 -3.92
CA MET A 351 14.23 -16.02 -2.71
C MET A 351 13.56 -15.40 -1.47
N THR A 352 13.54 -16.15 -0.36
CA THR A 352 12.90 -15.73 0.90
C THR A 352 13.82 -15.79 2.13
N LYS A 353 14.95 -16.48 2.06
CA LYS A 353 15.97 -16.46 3.13
C LYS A 353 16.97 -15.31 2.91
N GLU A 354 17.51 -14.78 4.00
CA GLU A 354 18.54 -13.73 3.94
C GLU A 354 19.84 -14.20 3.26
N GLU A 355 20.24 -15.46 3.46
CA GLU A 355 21.46 -16.04 2.86
C GLU A 355 21.32 -16.20 1.34
N ASP A 356 20.23 -16.83 0.89
CA ASP A 356 19.93 -16.98 -0.55
C ASP A 356 19.84 -15.60 -1.25
N GLN A 357 19.26 -14.60 -0.58
CA GLN A 357 19.19 -13.22 -1.07
C GLN A 357 20.57 -12.55 -1.12
N GLN A 358 21.41 -12.72 -0.09
CA GLN A 358 22.77 -12.18 -0.06
C GLN A 358 23.61 -12.77 -1.20
N ASN A 359 23.61 -14.09 -1.35
CA ASN A 359 24.37 -14.80 -2.39
C ASN A 359 24.00 -14.31 -3.81
N VAL A 360 22.71 -14.03 -4.07
CA VAL A 360 22.24 -13.49 -5.36
C VAL A 360 22.64 -12.02 -5.56
N LEU A 361 22.73 -11.23 -4.49
CA LEU A 361 23.20 -9.84 -4.56
C LEU A 361 24.73 -9.75 -4.71
N GLU A 362 25.47 -10.72 -4.19
CA GLU A 362 26.94 -10.83 -4.27
C GLU A 362 27.41 -11.27 -5.68
N ASP A 363 26.79 -12.34 -6.21
CA ASP A 363 26.94 -12.87 -7.58
C ASP A 363 26.84 -11.78 -8.66
N ILE A 364 25.82 -10.91 -8.58
CA ILE A 364 25.68 -9.79 -9.51
C ILE A 364 26.63 -8.63 -9.21
N ALA A 365 26.91 -8.32 -7.94
CA ALA A 365 27.71 -7.15 -7.60
C ALA A 365 29.17 -7.31 -8.06
N HIS A 366 29.71 -8.53 -8.08
CA HIS A 366 31.00 -8.84 -8.71
C HIS A 366 31.09 -8.46 -10.20
N ARG A 367 29.95 -8.42 -10.89
CA ARG A 367 29.85 -8.11 -12.33
C ARG A 367 29.43 -6.66 -12.61
N CYS A 368 29.21 -5.85 -11.58
CA CYS A 368 28.71 -4.48 -11.67
C CYS A 368 29.82 -3.43 -11.60
N THR A 369 29.75 -2.40 -12.45
CA THR A 369 30.29 -1.08 -12.07
C THR A 369 29.40 -0.50 -10.95
N SER A 370 29.91 0.46 -10.19
CA SER A 370 29.14 1.16 -9.13
C SER A 370 27.83 1.76 -9.64
N ASN A 371 27.83 2.20 -10.91
CA ASN A 371 26.66 2.75 -11.59
C ASN A 371 25.67 1.68 -12.09
N ASP A 372 26.14 0.44 -12.35
CA ASP A 372 25.24 -0.71 -12.61
C ASP A 372 24.52 -1.10 -11.32
N LEU A 373 25.24 -1.25 -10.20
CA LEU A 373 24.66 -1.68 -8.92
C LEU A 373 23.62 -0.68 -8.39
N LYS A 374 23.91 0.63 -8.48
CA LYS A 374 22.94 1.71 -8.21
C LYS A 374 21.66 1.59 -9.04
N CYS A 375 21.77 1.23 -10.33
CA CYS A 375 20.62 1.03 -11.21
C CYS A 375 19.81 -0.21 -10.81
N ILE A 376 20.48 -1.33 -10.52
CA ILE A 376 19.83 -2.58 -10.09
C ILE A 376 19.12 -2.41 -8.74
N ILE A 377 19.71 -1.70 -7.78
CA ILE A 377 19.07 -1.40 -6.49
C ILE A 377 17.84 -0.51 -6.68
N ARG A 378 17.84 0.42 -7.64
CA ARG A 378 16.64 1.21 -8.02
C ARG A 378 15.53 0.35 -8.63
N LEU A 379 15.87 -0.64 -9.46
CA LEU A 379 14.92 -1.64 -9.98
C LEU A 379 14.33 -2.50 -8.84
N ILE A 380 15.16 -2.99 -7.92
CA ILE A 380 14.74 -3.72 -6.70
C ILE A 380 13.82 -2.84 -5.83
N LYS A 381 14.12 -1.55 -5.72
CA LYS A 381 13.35 -0.56 -4.95
C LYS A 381 12.05 -0.10 -5.63
N HIS A 382 11.78 -0.54 -6.86
CA HIS A 382 10.65 -0.13 -7.69
C HIS A 382 10.62 1.36 -8.08
N ASP A 383 11.76 2.05 -8.03
CA ASP A 383 11.88 3.49 -8.30
C ASP A 383 13.23 3.85 -8.91
N LEU A 384 13.22 4.22 -10.20
CA LEU A 384 14.39 4.70 -10.94
C LEU A 384 14.76 6.16 -10.65
N LYS A 385 13.91 6.92 -9.94
CA LYS A 385 14.02 8.36 -9.65
C LYS A 385 14.09 9.27 -10.87
N MET A 386 13.61 8.80 -12.03
CA MET A 386 13.60 9.57 -13.28
C MET A 386 12.34 10.43 -13.49
N ASN A 387 11.44 10.52 -12.49
CA ASN A 387 10.17 11.26 -12.56
C ASN A 387 9.40 11.01 -13.88
N SER A 388 9.30 9.73 -14.24
CA SER A 388 8.58 9.20 -15.39
C SER A 388 7.85 7.91 -14.96
N GLY A 389 6.77 7.56 -15.65
CA GLY A 389 5.90 6.45 -15.26
C GLY A 389 5.04 5.96 -16.41
N ALA A 390 4.08 5.07 -16.12
CA ALA A 390 3.31 4.31 -17.12
C ALA A 390 2.83 5.14 -18.32
N LYS A 391 2.31 6.36 -18.09
CA LYS A 391 1.92 7.25 -19.18
C LYS A 391 3.11 7.59 -20.10
N HIS A 392 4.08 8.35 -19.62
CA HIS A 392 5.17 8.89 -20.45
C HIS A 392 6.07 7.81 -21.11
N VAL A 393 6.12 6.59 -20.55
CA VAL A 393 6.83 5.46 -21.16
C VAL A 393 5.99 4.75 -22.22
N LEU A 394 4.66 4.63 -22.03
CA LEU A 394 3.77 3.98 -23.02
C LEU A 394 3.37 4.93 -24.15
N ASP A 395 3.13 6.21 -23.87
CA ASP A 395 2.94 7.27 -24.87
C ASP A 395 4.15 7.37 -25.83
N ALA A 396 5.33 6.93 -25.40
CA ALA A 396 6.54 6.85 -26.24
C ALA A 396 6.50 5.66 -27.22
N LEU A 397 5.80 4.58 -26.87
CA LEU A 397 5.63 3.36 -27.67
C LEU A 397 4.49 3.50 -28.70
N ASP A 398 3.27 3.86 -28.25
CA ASP A 398 2.15 4.27 -29.12
C ASP A 398 1.25 5.25 -28.35
N PRO A 399 0.67 6.29 -29.01
CA PRO A 399 -0.20 7.27 -28.33
C PRO A 399 -1.39 6.68 -27.55
N ASN A 400 -1.82 5.45 -27.86
CA ASN A 400 -2.93 4.75 -27.22
C ASN A 400 -2.45 3.60 -26.31
N ALA A 401 -1.15 3.27 -26.28
CA ALA A 401 -0.62 2.17 -25.45
C ALA A 401 -0.90 2.39 -23.95
N TYR A 402 -0.95 3.64 -23.48
CA TYR A 402 -1.34 3.93 -22.10
C TYR A 402 -2.83 3.64 -21.83
N ASP A 403 -3.74 3.96 -22.75
CA ASP A 403 -5.16 3.64 -22.60
C ASP A 403 -5.42 2.13 -22.76
N ALA A 404 -4.78 1.47 -23.72
CA ALA A 404 -4.80 0.02 -23.87
C ALA A 404 -4.27 -0.70 -22.61
N PHE A 405 -3.17 -0.25 -22.01
CA PHE A 405 -2.63 -0.81 -20.77
C PHE A 405 -3.49 -0.54 -19.52
N LYS A 406 -4.36 0.48 -19.56
CA LYS A 406 -5.38 0.70 -18.52
C LYS A 406 -6.60 -0.21 -18.72
N ALA A 407 -7.03 -0.46 -19.95
CA ALA A 407 -8.10 -1.40 -20.25
C ALA A 407 -7.71 -2.87 -20.02
N SER A 408 -6.48 -3.24 -20.40
CA SER A 408 -5.90 -4.57 -20.19
C SER A 408 -4.49 -4.42 -19.61
N ARG A 409 -4.32 -4.67 -18.31
CA ARG A 409 -3.01 -4.53 -17.63
C ARG A 409 -2.03 -5.68 -17.91
N ASN A 410 -1.80 -5.96 -19.19
CA ASN A 410 -0.78 -6.89 -19.67
C ASN A 410 0.19 -6.11 -20.57
N LEU A 411 1.43 -5.94 -20.11
CA LEU A 411 2.44 -5.20 -20.88
C LEU A 411 2.95 -6.01 -22.09
N GLY A 412 3.06 -7.33 -21.97
CA GLY A 412 3.49 -8.20 -23.08
C GLY A 412 2.52 -8.12 -24.25
N ASP A 413 1.23 -8.25 -23.98
CA ASP A 413 0.16 -8.10 -24.98
C ASP A 413 0.11 -6.70 -25.62
N VAL A 414 0.26 -5.61 -24.83
CA VAL A 414 0.27 -4.25 -25.39
C VAL A 414 1.48 -4.05 -26.32
N VAL A 415 2.68 -4.48 -25.92
CA VAL A 415 3.87 -4.42 -26.77
C VAL A 415 3.70 -5.30 -28.01
N GLU A 416 3.19 -6.53 -27.86
CA GLU A 416 3.00 -7.43 -28.99
C GLU A 416 1.99 -6.88 -30.01
N ARG A 417 0.90 -6.26 -29.55
CA ARG A 417 -0.08 -5.60 -30.44
C ARG A 417 0.51 -4.39 -31.18
N VAL A 418 1.37 -3.59 -30.54
CA VAL A 418 2.10 -2.50 -31.24
C VAL A 418 3.06 -3.08 -32.28
N LEU A 419 3.90 -4.04 -31.92
CA LEU A 419 4.87 -4.67 -32.84
C LEU A 419 4.19 -5.37 -34.04
N ARG A 420 2.98 -5.91 -33.87
CA ARG A 420 2.14 -6.46 -34.96
C ARG A 420 1.57 -5.37 -35.88
N ASN A 421 1.16 -4.23 -35.32
CA ASN A 421 0.65 -3.11 -36.12
C ASN A 421 1.76 -2.46 -36.97
N GLU A 422 2.98 -2.39 -36.46
CA GLU A 422 4.17 -1.94 -37.21
C GLU A 422 4.53 -2.86 -38.40
N GLN A 423 4.20 -4.15 -38.32
CA GLN A 423 4.48 -5.14 -39.36
C GLN A 423 3.47 -5.10 -40.53
N GLN A 424 2.38 -4.33 -40.41
CA GLN A 424 1.37 -4.19 -41.47
C GLN A 424 1.67 -2.96 -42.34
N ALA A 425 1.30 -3.04 -43.62
CA ALA A 425 1.89 -2.25 -44.71
C ALA A 425 1.93 -0.72 -44.49
N PRO A 426 3.01 -0.04 -44.93
CA PRO A 426 3.21 1.40 -44.73
C PRO A 426 2.08 2.21 -45.40
N GLY A 427 1.21 2.77 -44.57
CA GLY A 427 0.05 3.57 -44.98
C GLY A 427 -1.17 3.31 -44.10
N MET A 428 -1.41 2.07 -43.67
CA MET A 428 -2.59 1.71 -42.88
C MET A 428 -2.31 1.74 -41.37
N LYS A 429 -2.11 2.94 -40.80
CA LYS A 429 -1.97 3.15 -39.34
C LYS A 429 -3.29 2.81 -38.62
N ARG A 430 -3.46 1.54 -38.23
CA ARG A 430 -4.55 1.09 -37.35
C ARG A 430 -4.28 1.55 -35.92
N THR A 431 -5.17 2.39 -35.39
CA THR A 431 -5.21 2.75 -33.97
C THR A 431 -5.24 1.49 -33.10
N LEU A 432 -4.37 1.42 -32.08
CA LEU A 432 -4.35 0.29 -31.14
C LEU A 432 -5.71 0.18 -30.41
N SER A 433 -6.37 -0.96 -30.51
CA SER A 433 -7.70 -1.17 -29.92
C SER A 433 -7.65 -1.20 -28.39
N VAL A 434 -8.39 -0.29 -27.76
CA VAL A 434 -8.53 -0.23 -26.30
C VAL A 434 -9.71 -1.12 -25.90
N GLN A 435 -9.41 -2.35 -25.47
CA GLN A 435 -10.43 -3.34 -25.06
C GLN A 435 -10.01 -4.01 -23.74
N ALA A 436 -10.99 -4.32 -22.90
CA ALA A 436 -10.76 -5.11 -21.69
C ALA A 436 -10.58 -6.58 -22.06
N SER A 437 -9.58 -7.24 -21.48
CA SER A 437 -9.30 -8.66 -21.69
C SER A 437 -9.74 -9.47 -20.47
N LEU A 438 -10.45 -10.58 -20.69
CA LEU A 438 -10.93 -11.44 -19.61
C LEU A 438 -9.76 -12.05 -18.82
N MET A 439 -9.97 -12.32 -17.54
CA MET A 439 -8.91 -12.68 -16.55
C MET A 439 -7.77 -11.65 -16.37
N THR A 440 -7.64 -10.63 -17.21
CA THR A 440 -6.61 -9.57 -17.07
C THR A 440 -7.19 -8.34 -16.37
N PRO A 441 -6.60 -7.85 -15.27
CA PRO A 441 -7.18 -6.75 -14.51
C PRO A 441 -7.30 -5.43 -15.31
N VAL A 442 -8.43 -4.75 -15.12
CA VAL A 442 -8.76 -3.44 -15.70
C VAL A 442 -8.46 -2.35 -14.66
N GLN A 443 -7.85 -1.23 -15.05
CA GLN A 443 -7.59 -0.13 -14.10
C GLN A 443 -8.91 0.47 -13.56
N PRO A 444 -9.18 0.40 -12.24
CA PRO A 444 -10.46 0.82 -11.68
C PRO A 444 -10.72 2.31 -11.96
N MET A 445 -11.93 2.64 -12.41
CA MET A 445 -12.38 4.02 -12.54
C MET A 445 -12.38 4.71 -11.16
N LEU A 446 -11.83 5.92 -11.08
CA LEU A 446 -11.52 6.61 -9.83
C LEU A 446 -12.45 7.81 -9.58
N ALA A 447 -12.49 8.23 -8.31
CA ALA A 447 -13.20 9.43 -7.88
C ALA A 447 -12.27 10.62 -7.57
N GLU A 448 -12.66 11.80 -8.03
CA GLU A 448 -12.18 13.13 -7.63
C GLU A 448 -12.79 13.52 -6.27
N ALA A 449 -12.15 14.39 -5.49
CA ALA A 449 -12.72 14.89 -4.23
C ALA A 449 -13.66 16.07 -4.50
N CYS A 450 -14.94 15.95 -4.14
CA CYS A 450 -15.94 16.99 -4.33
C CYS A 450 -16.04 17.86 -3.07
N LYS A 451 -15.88 19.19 -3.23
CA LYS A 451 -15.85 20.15 -2.11
C LYS A 451 -17.21 20.80 -1.78
N SER A 452 -18.12 20.87 -2.74
CA SER A 452 -19.43 21.50 -2.57
C SER A 452 -20.51 20.82 -3.43
N ILE A 453 -21.78 21.16 -3.20
CA ILE A 453 -22.93 20.61 -3.94
C ILE A 453 -23.00 21.21 -5.35
N GLU A 454 -22.72 22.50 -5.48
CA GLU A 454 -22.67 23.25 -6.73
C GLU A 454 -21.60 22.67 -7.67
N TYR A 455 -20.44 22.25 -7.14
CA TYR A 455 -19.40 21.57 -7.90
C TYR A 455 -19.86 20.21 -8.44
N ALA A 456 -20.64 19.45 -7.64
CA ALA A 456 -21.22 18.18 -8.09
C ALA A 456 -22.23 18.38 -9.22
N MET A 457 -23.18 19.31 -9.05
CA MET A 457 -24.18 19.63 -10.07
C MET A 457 -23.52 20.10 -11.38
N LYS A 458 -22.50 20.96 -11.29
CA LYS A 458 -21.74 21.47 -12.45
C LYS A 458 -20.94 20.37 -13.18
N LYS A 459 -20.50 19.33 -12.47
CA LYS A 459 -19.74 18.19 -13.03
C LYS A 459 -20.62 17.07 -13.58
N CYS A 460 -21.88 16.98 -13.16
CA CYS A 460 -22.85 15.98 -13.60
C CYS A 460 -24.11 16.63 -14.21
N PRO A 461 -23.99 17.38 -15.33
CA PRO A 461 -25.08 18.16 -15.91
C PRO A 461 -26.24 17.30 -16.44
N ASN A 462 -26.06 15.98 -16.59
CA ASN A 462 -27.11 15.06 -17.00
C ASN A 462 -27.97 14.56 -15.82
N GLY A 463 -27.69 15.01 -14.60
CA GLY A 463 -28.08 14.33 -13.37
C GLY A 463 -27.08 13.24 -12.99
N MET A 464 -27.27 12.64 -11.82
CA MET A 464 -26.32 11.68 -11.24
C MET A 464 -27.00 10.51 -10.53
N TYR A 465 -26.28 9.39 -10.43
CA TYR A 465 -26.50 8.41 -9.38
C TYR A 465 -25.62 8.76 -8.18
N ALA A 466 -26.24 8.95 -7.03
CA ALA A 466 -25.58 9.09 -5.75
C ALA A 466 -25.66 7.74 -5.02
N GLU A 467 -24.50 7.11 -4.81
CA GLU A 467 -24.36 5.81 -4.16
C GLU A 467 -23.69 5.96 -2.79
N ILE A 468 -24.06 5.12 -1.82
CA ILE A 468 -23.38 5.09 -0.52
C ILE A 468 -21.91 4.76 -0.72
N LYS A 469 -21.01 5.56 -0.11
CA LYS A 469 -19.60 5.21 -0.07
C LYS A 469 -19.33 4.23 1.07
N TYR A 470 -19.23 2.96 0.73
CA TYR A 470 -18.77 1.91 1.63
C TYR A 470 -17.27 2.08 2.00
N ASP A 471 -16.93 1.88 3.28
CA ASP A 471 -15.55 1.84 3.82
C ASP A 471 -15.03 0.39 3.86
N GLY A 472 -14.96 -0.22 2.68
CA GLY A 472 -14.59 -1.63 2.49
C GLY A 472 -13.22 -1.82 1.82
N GLU A 473 -13.08 -2.92 1.08
CA GLU A 473 -11.98 -3.12 0.13
C GLU A 473 -12.53 -3.31 -1.29
N ARG A 474 -12.19 -2.42 -2.23
CA ARG A 474 -12.61 -2.58 -3.63
C ARG A 474 -12.03 -3.85 -4.26
N VAL A 475 -12.92 -4.69 -4.79
CA VAL A 475 -12.63 -5.94 -5.48
C VAL A 475 -13.26 -5.91 -6.87
N GLN A 476 -12.40 -5.97 -7.88
CA GLN A 476 -12.79 -6.25 -9.26
C GLN A 476 -12.85 -7.77 -9.44
N VAL A 477 -14.03 -8.29 -9.78
CA VAL A 477 -14.32 -9.72 -9.90
C VAL A 477 -14.30 -10.12 -11.37
N HIS A 478 -13.45 -11.07 -11.73
CA HIS A 478 -13.42 -11.68 -13.06
C HIS A 478 -13.89 -13.14 -12.97
N LYS A 479 -14.78 -13.55 -13.87
CA LYS A 479 -15.25 -14.94 -14.01
C LYS A 479 -15.13 -15.41 -15.46
N ASN A 480 -14.68 -16.64 -15.68
CA ASN A 480 -14.68 -17.33 -16.98
C ASN A 480 -15.00 -18.80 -16.77
N GLY A 481 -16.20 -19.24 -17.13
CA GLY A 481 -16.72 -20.54 -16.68
C GLY A 481 -16.71 -20.58 -15.15
N ASP A 482 -16.06 -21.59 -14.58
CA ASP A 482 -15.90 -21.76 -13.12
C ASP A 482 -14.59 -21.16 -12.57
N HIS A 483 -13.77 -20.52 -13.42
CA HIS A 483 -12.55 -19.84 -12.98
C HIS A 483 -12.85 -18.42 -12.50
N PHE A 484 -12.50 -18.13 -11.24
CA PHE A 484 -12.67 -16.83 -10.62
C PHE A 484 -11.32 -16.20 -10.29
N SER A 485 -11.15 -14.92 -10.63
CA SER A 485 -10.02 -14.08 -10.22
C SER A 485 -10.53 -12.81 -9.56
N TYR A 486 -9.90 -12.42 -8.44
CA TYR A 486 -10.32 -11.28 -7.61
C TYR A 486 -9.15 -10.30 -7.49
N PHE A 487 -9.29 -9.10 -8.06
CA PHE A 487 -8.24 -8.08 -8.04
C PHE A 487 -8.62 -6.93 -7.10
N SER A 488 -7.72 -6.59 -6.19
CA SER A 488 -7.86 -5.43 -5.31
C SER A 488 -7.80 -4.12 -6.11
N ARG A 489 -8.14 -2.98 -5.49
CA ARG A 489 -7.84 -1.63 -6.02
C ARG A 489 -6.40 -1.43 -6.52
N SER A 490 -5.42 -2.16 -5.98
CA SER A 490 -4.01 -2.11 -6.40
C SER A 490 -3.65 -3.07 -7.55
N LEU A 491 -4.65 -3.79 -8.05
CA LEU A 491 -4.59 -4.87 -9.06
C LEU A 491 -3.71 -6.06 -8.68
N LYS A 492 -3.35 -6.16 -7.39
CA LYS A 492 -2.88 -7.39 -6.75
C LYS A 492 -4.06 -8.33 -6.47
N PRO A 493 -3.87 -9.66 -6.52
CA PRO A 493 -4.90 -10.62 -6.13
C PRO A 493 -5.34 -10.40 -4.67
N VAL A 494 -6.64 -10.55 -4.41
CA VAL A 494 -7.24 -10.46 -3.07
C VAL A 494 -6.94 -11.73 -2.27
N LEU A 495 -6.72 -11.59 -0.96
CA LEU A 495 -6.41 -12.72 -0.09
C LEU A 495 -7.60 -13.71 -0.02
N PRO A 496 -7.40 -15.03 -0.25
CA PRO A 496 -8.51 -15.99 -0.41
C PRO A 496 -9.55 -16.00 0.71
N HIS A 497 -9.15 -15.76 1.97
CA HIS A 497 -10.07 -15.74 3.11
C HIS A 497 -11.16 -14.63 3.04
N LYS A 498 -11.03 -13.66 2.12
CA LYS A 498 -12.02 -12.60 1.88
C LYS A 498 -12.94 -12.87 0.69
N VAL A 499 -12.63 -13.83 -0.17
CA VAL A 499 -13.29 -13.98 -1.49
C VAL A 499 -13.58 -15.42 -1.93
N ALA A 500 -12.97 -16.43 -1.31
CA ALA A 500 -13.05 -17.81 -1.78
C ALA A 500 -14.47 -18.41 -1.71
N HIS A 501 -15.36 -17.86 -0.90
CA HIS A 501 -16.77 -18.27 -0.79
C HIS A 501 -17.64 -17.68 -1.91
N PHE A 502 -17.26 -16.54 -2.52
CA PHE A 502 -18.09 -15.91 -3.56
C PHE A 502 -18.24 -16.79 -4.82
N LYS A 503 -17.32 -17.72 -5.07
CA LYS A 503 -17.46 -18.73 -6.15
C LYS A 503 -18.77 -19.52 -6.06
N ASP A 504 -19.30 -19.72 -4.85
CA ASP A 504 -20.48 -20.53 -4.55
C ASP A 504 -21.79 -19.69 -4.58
N PHE A 505 -21.66 -18.37 -4.76
CA PHE A 505 -22.76 -17.40 -4.77
C PHE A 505 -22.88 -16.63 -6.10
N ILE A 506 -21.77 -16.24 -6.75
CA ILE A 506 -21.79 -15.49 -8.02
C ILE A 506 -22.56 -16.25 -9.12
N PRO A 507 -22.43 -17.58 -9.32
CA PRO A 507 -23.24 -18.32 -10.30
C PRO A 507 -24.74 -18.30 -10.01
N LYS A 508 -25.13 -18.15 -8.74
CA LYS A 508 -26.54 -18.05 -8.31
C LYS A 508 -27.07 -16.62 -8.48
N ALA A 509 -26.22 -15.62 -8.23
CA ALA A 509 -26.54 -14.21 -8.41
C ALA A 509 -26.60 -13.80 -9.89
N PHE A 510 -25.87 -14.48 -10.78
CA PHE A 510 -25.88 -14.21 -12.22
C PHE A 510 -26.21 -15.48 -13.03
N PRO A 511 -27.49 -15.92 -13.08
CA PRO A 511 -27.92 -17.03 -13.92
C PRO A 511 -27.57 -16.79 -15.40
N GLY A 512 -26.81 -17.69 -16.01
CA GLY A 512 -26.34 -17.54 -17.40
C GLY A 512 -25.11 -16.64 -17.59
N GLY A 513 -24.54 -16.07 -16.52
CA GLY A 513 -23.30 -15.30 -16.56
C GLY A 513 -22.05 -16.17 -16.69
N ASN A 514 -21.74 -16.63 -17.91
CA ASN A 514 -20.61 -17.51 -18.19
C ASN A 514 -19.26 -16.78 -18.09
N SER A 515 -19.16 -15.58 -18.64
CA SER A 515 -17.99 -14.71 -18.49
C SER A 515 -18.39 -13.29 -18.07
N MET A 516 -17.65 -12.68 -17.15
CA MET A 516 -17.96 -11.33 -16.66
C MET A 516 -16.76 -10.64 -15.99
N ILE A 517 -16.83 -9.31 -15.96
CA ILE A 517 -16.00 -8.45 -15.10
C ILE A 517 -16.94 -7.50 -14.34
N LEU A 518 -16.94 -7.59 -13.01
CA LEU A 518 -17.73 -6.75 -12.10
C LEU A 518 -16.81 -5.84 -11.27
N ASP A 519 -17.31 -4.68 -10.89
CA ASP A 519 -16.66 -3.73 -9.99
C ASP A 519 -17.50 -3.59 -8.71
N ALA A 520 -16.89 -3.88 -7.56
CA ALA A 520 -17.59 -4.07 -6.31
C ALA A 520 -16.72 -3.69 -5.09
N GLU A 521 -17.35 -3.45 -3.95
CA GLU A 521 -16.68 -3.30 -2.65
C GLU A 521 -16.98 -4.53 -1.79
N VAL A 522 -15.94 -5.15 -1.19
CA VAL A 522 -16.14 -6.23 -0.21
C VAL A 522 -16.19 -5.65 1.20
N LEU A 523 -17.17 -6.08 1.99
CA LEU A 523 -17.38 -5.68 3.38
C LEU A 523 -17.70 -6.90 4.26
N LEU A 524 -17.60 -6.71 5.58
CA LEU A 524 -18.14 -7.65 6.56
C LEU A 524 -19.49 -7.11 7.04
N ILE A 525 -20.56 -7.91 6.96
CA ILE A 525 -21.92 -7.57 7.41
C ILE A 525 -22.25 -8.43 8.63
N ASP A 526 -22.84 -7.82 9.65
CA ASP A 526 -23.52 -8.52 10.76
C ASP A 526 -24.80 -9.18 10.24
N THR A 527 -24.91 -10.51 10.34
CA THR A 527 -26.04 -11.27 9.80
C THR A 527 -27.34 -11.06 10.56
N ASN A 528 -27.28 -10.56 11.80
CA ASN A 528 -28.43 -10.36 12.67
C ASN A 528 -29.06 -8.98 12.42
N THR A 529 -28.25 -7.94 12.16
CA THR A 529 -28.73 -6.57 11.91
C THR A 529 -28.73 -6.15 10.44
N GLY A 530 -28.06 -6.91 9.56
CA GLY A 530 -27.86 -6.59 8.15
C GLY A 530 -26.90 -5.41 7.90
N LYS A 531 -26.30 -4.83 8.95
CA LYS A 531 -25.48 -3.62 8.84
C LYS A 531 -24.02 -3.93 8.50
N PRO A 532 -23.36 -3.10 7.66
CA PRO A 532 -21.93 -3.22 7.42
C PRO A 532 -21.12 -2.85 8.67
N LEU A 533 -20.10 -3.65 8.96
CA LEU A 533 -19.18 -3.44 10.06
C LEU A 533 -18.01 -2.52 9.64
N PRO A 534 -17.39 -1.75 10.57
CA PRO A 534 -16.36 -0.76 10.24
C PRO A 534 -15.11 -1.32 9.53
N PHE A 535 -14.35 -0.44 8.88
CA PHE A 535 -13.15 -0.80 8.13
C PHE A 535 -12.11 -1.57 8.94
N GLY A 536 -11.38 -2.46 8.25
CA GLY A 536 -10.34 -3.29 8.83
C GLY A 536 -10.86 -4.48 9.66
N THR A 537 -12.17 -4.66 9.83
CA THR A 537 -12.78 -5.90 10.37
C THR A 537 -12.53 -7.12 9.48
N LEU A 538 -12.34 -6.90 8.17
CA LEU A 538 -11.99 -7.91 7.15
C LEU A 538 -10.64 -8.65 7.37
N GLY A 539 -9.82 -8.27 8.36
CA GLY A 539 -8.61 -9.01 8.71
C GLY A 539 -8.92 -10.33 9.42
N VAL A 540 -8.22 -11.41 9.09
CA VAL A 540 -8.47 -12.80 9.58
C VAL A 540 -8.85 -12.88 11.06
N HIS A 541 -8.01 -12.33 11.95
CA HIS A 541 -8.23 -12.39 13.40
C HIS A 541 -9.42 -11.55 13.88
N LYS A 542 -9.78 -10.48 13.16
CA LYS A 542 -10.95 -9.65 13.46
C LYS A 542 -12.23 -10.30 12.97
N LYS A 543 -12.26 -10.86 11.75
CA LYS A 543 -13.40 -11.68 11.27
C LYS A 543 -13.68 -12.82 12.24
N ALA A 544 -12.65 -13.52 12.74
CA ALA A 544 -12.82 -14.62 13.70
C ALA A 544 -13.38 -14.21 15.08
N ALA A 545 -13.43 -12.91 15.41
CA ALA A 545 -14.06 -12.41 16.63
C ALA A 545 -15.59 -12.21 16.49
N PHE A 546 -16.08 -12.03 15.26
CA PHE A 546 -17.51 -11.89 14.96
C PHE A 546 -18.05 -13.23 14.46
N LYS A 547 -18.79 -13.95 15.30
CA LYS A 547 -19.43 -15.22 14.92
C LYS A 547 -20.52 -15.01 13.87
N ASP A 548 -21.32 -13.96 14.08
CA ASP A 548 -22.56 -13.69 13.33
C ASP A 548 -22.27 -12.67 12.22
N ALA A 549 -21.17 -12.87 11.47
CA ALA A 549 -20.73 -11.90 10.46
C ALA A 549 -20.20 -12.55 9.18
N ASN A 550 -20.87 -12.25 8.07
CA ASN A 550 -20.56 -12.77 6.75
C ASN A 550 -19.86 -11.73 5.87
N VAL A 551 -19.05 -12.20 4.93
CA VAL A 551 -18.34 -11.33 3.99
C VAL A 551 -19.21 -11.16 2.75
N CYS A 552 -19.69 -9.95 2.52
CA CYS A 552 -20.64 -9.58 1.48
C CYS A 552 -19.99 -8.72 0.40
N LEU A 553 -20.48 -8.84 -0.83
CA LEU A 553 -20.02 -8.11 -2.01
C LEU A 553 -21.10 -7.11 -2.44
N PHE A 554 -20.80 -5.82 -2.40
CA PHE A 554 -21.67 -4.75 -2.92
C PHE A 554 -21.25 -4.41 -4.35
N VAL A 555 -22.01 -4.90 -5.34
CA VAL A 555 -21.73 -4.73 -6.77
C VAL A 555 -22.27 -3.37 -7.24
N PHE A 556 -21.41 -2.56 -7.85
CA PHE A 556 -21.75 -1.18 -8.24
C PHE A 556 -21.52 -0.83 -9.72
N ASP A 557 -20.78 -1.65 -10.48
CA ASP A 557 -20.66 -1.51 -11.94
C ASP A 557 -20.36 -2.87 -12.62
N CYS A 558 -20.67 -2.97 -13.91
CA CYS A 558 -20.39 -4.14 -14.74
C CYS A 558 -19.64 -3.71 -16.01
N ILE A 559 -18.41 -4.21 -16.16
CA ILE A 559 -17.43 -3.75 -17.14
C ILE A 559 -17.50 -4.61 -18.43
N TYR A 560 -17.84 -5.89 -18.28
CA TYR A 560 -17.85 -6.89 -19.36
C TYR A 560 -18.80 -8.03 -19.00
N PHE A 561 -19.52 -8.60 -19.98
CA PHE A 561 -20.42 -9.74 -19.79
C PHE A 561 -20.57 -10.57 -21.07
N ASN A 562 -20.50 -11.90 -20.95
CA ASN A 562 -20.71 -12.92 -22.00
C ASN A 562 -20.14 -12.53 -23.40
N GLY A 563 -18.86 -12.17 -23.45
CA GLY A 563 -18.17 -11.79 -24.69
C GLY A 563 -18.13 -10.29 -24.99
N VAL A 564 -18.99 -9.49 -24.36
CA VAL A 564 -19.23 -8.08 -24.71
C VAL A 564 -18.62 -7.13 -23.69
N SER A 565 -17.82 -6.16 -24.17
CA SER A 565 -17.41 -4.99 -23.38
C SER A 565 -18.60 -4.06 -23.15
N LEU A 566 -18.80 -3.64 -21.91
CA LEU A 566 -19.81 -2.63 -21.55
C LEU A 566 -19.19 -1.26 -21.26
N MET A 567 -17.86 -1.11 -21.30
CA MET A 567 -17.15 0.11 -20.91
C MET A 567 -17.62 1.35 -21.65
N ASP A 568 -17.84 1.21 -22.96
CA ASP A 568 -18.22 2.30 -23.87
C ASP A 568 -19.71 2.67 -23.81
N ARG A 569 -20.50 1.97 -22.98
CA ARG A 569 -21.92 2.28 -22.74
C ARG A 569 -22.10 3.23 -21.55
N PRO A 570 -23.10 4.13 -21.59
CA PRO A 570 -23.52 4.96 -20.46
C PRO A 570 -23.75 4.18 -19.16
N LEU A 571 -23.44 4.80 -18.01
CA LEU A 571 -23.69 4.21 -16.69
C LEU A 571 -25.17 3.86 -16.48
N SER A 572 -26.11 4.64 -17.02
CA SER A 572 -27.54 4.32 -17.01
C SER A 572 -27.86 2.98 -17.69
N GLU A 573 -27.23 2.67 -18.83
CA GLU A 573 -27.32 1.36 -19.48
C GLU A 573 -26.65 0.26 -18.65
N ARG A 574 -25.41 0.47 -18.19
CA ARG A 574 -24.69 -0.55 -17.38
C ARG A 574 -25.44 -0.89 -16.10
N ARG A 575 -26.03 0.12 -15.44
CA ARG A 575 -26.81 -0.07 -14.21
C ARG A 575 -28.19 -0.69 -14.46
N LYS A 576 -28.83 -0.41 -15.61
CA LYS A 576 -30.00 -1.18 -16.04
C LYS A 576 -29.62 -2.64 -16.28
N PHE A 577 -28.60 -2.89 -17.10
CA PHE A 577 -28.10 -4.23 -17.41
C PHE A 577 -27.80 -5.07 -16.16
N MET A 578 -27.17 -4.49 -15.14
CA MET A 578 -26.96 -5.18 -13.86
C MET A 578 -28.27 -5.59 -13.18
N ARG A 579 -29.28 -4.71 -13.10
CA ARG A 579 -30.59 -5.06 -12.50
C ARG A 579 -31.34 -6.12 -13.31
N ASP A 580 -31.19 -6.10 -14.64
CA ASP A 580 -31.84 -7.05 -15.54
C ASP A 580 -31.18 -8.45 -15.51
N ASN A 581 -29.93 -8.58 -15.01
CA ASN A 581 -29.13 -9.82 -15.07
C ASN A 581 -28.57 -10.31 -13.72
N MET A 582 -28.78 -9.58 -12.61
CA MET A 582 -28.32 -9.96 -11.28
C MET A 582 -29.49 -10.12 -10.30
N VAL A 583 -29.49 -11.23 -9.57
CA VAL A 583 -30.36 -11.52 -8.43
C VAL A 583 -29.57 -11.29 -7.15
N GLU A 584 -30.13 -10.54 -6.21
CA GLU A 584 -29.51 -10.34 -4.89
C GLU A 584 -29.55 -11.62 -4.05
N ILE A 585 -28.47 -11.87 -3.31
CA ILE A 585 -28.37 -12.95 -2.32
C ILE A 585 -28.10 -12.28 -0.96
N PRO A 586 -29.10 -12.26 -0.05
CA PRO A 586 -28.98 -11.64 1.27
C PRO A 586 -27.69 -12.03 2.00
N ASN A 587 -27.04 -11.04 2.63
CA ASN A 587 -25.77 -11.16 3.34
C ASN A 587 -24.55 -11.68 2.53
N HIS A 588 -24.68 -11.84 1.20
CA HIS A 588 -23.60 -12.37 0.34
C HIS A 588 -23.32 -11.54 -0.91
N ILE A 589 -24.31 -11.21 -1.73
CA ILE A 589 -24.12 -10.41 -2.96
C ILE A 589 -25.32 -9.46 -3.10
N LEU A 590 -25.05 -8.17 -2.99
CA LEU A 590 -26.06 -7.10 -3.02
C LEU A 590 -25.66 -6.03 -4.05
N PHE A 591 -26.62 -5.25 -4.53
CA PHE A 591 -26.33 -4.02 -5.26
C PHE A 591 -25.82 -2.94 -4.30
N SER A 592 -25.04 -1.97 -4.80
CA SER A 592 -24.83 -0.71 -4.04
C SER A 592 -26.16 0.05 -3.89
N GLU A 593 -26.47 0.54 -2.68
CA GLU A 593 -27.60 1.45 -2.48
C GLU A 593 -27.35 2.74 -3.26
N MET A 594 -28.35 3.16 -4.05
CA MET A 594 -28.24 4.32 -4.93
C MET A 594 -29.58 5.07 -5.06
N LYS A 595 -29.53 6.40 -5.13
CA LYS A 595 -30.66 7.24 -5.54
C LYS A 595 -30.31 7.97 -6.85
N HIS A 596 -31.31 8.15 -7.70
CA HIS A 596 -31.23 9.08 -8.82
C HIS A 596 -31.44 10.52 -8.32
N VAL A 597 -30.50 11.41 -8.59
CA VAL A 597 -30.46 12.78 -8.09
C VAL A 597 -30.35 13.73 -9.27
N THR A 598 -31.32 14.64 -9.38
CA THR A 598 -31.40 15.67 -10.43
C THR A 598 -31.46 17.10 -9.89
N LYS A 599 -31.63 17.28 -8.58
CA LYS A 599 -31.70 18.58 -7.89
C LYS A 599 -30.65 18.67 -6.77
N ALA A 600 -30.20 19.90 -6.49
CA ALA A 600 -29.23 20.17 -5.42
C ALA A 600 -29.79 19.87 -4.01
N SER A 601 -31.09 20.10 -3.78
CA SER A 601 -31.84 19.74 -2.56
C SER A 601 -31.67 18.26 -2.21
N ASP A 602 -32.00 17.40 -3.16
CA ASP A 602 -31.99 15.94 -3.02
C ASP A 602 -30.60 15.37 -2.73
N LEU A 603 -29.55 16.09 -3.14
CA LEU A 603 -28.17 15.78 -2.84
C LEU A 603 -27.81 16.24 -1.41
N ALA A 604 -28.21 17.44 -1.01
CA ALA A 604 -28.02 17.94 0.36
C ALA A 604 -28.67 17.03 1.40
N ASP A 605 -29.95 16.68 1.21
CA ASP A 605 -30.71 15.77 2.07
C ASP A 605 -30.01 14.41 2.20
N MET A 606 -29.49 13.87 1.09
CA MET A 606 -28.78 12.60 1.11
C MET A 606 -27.44 12.70 1.85
N ILE A 607 -26.68 13.79 1.67
CA ILE A 607 -25.42 14.01 2.38
C ILE A 607 -25.69 14.09 3.90
N THR A 608 -26.70 14.85 4.32
CA THR A 608 -27.10 14.93 5.73
C THR A 608 -27.59 13.57 6.27
N ARG A 609 -28.38 12.78 5.51
CA ARG A 609 -28.77 11.41 5.91
C ARG A 609 -27.54 10.53 6.15
N VAL A 610 -26.63 10.47 5.17
CA VAL A 610 -25.45 9.59 5.20
C VAL A 610 -24.47 9.97 6.30
N ILE A 611 -24.31 11.28 6.58
CA ILE A 611 -23.53 11.76 7.73
C ILE A 611 -24.22 11.39 9.06
N ARG A 612 -25.54 11.58 9.18
CA ARG A 612 -26.32 11.20 10.38
C ARG A 612 -26.22 9.70 10.68
N GLU A 613 -26.24 8.85 9.65
CA GLU A 613 -26.08 7.40 9.75
C GLU A 613 -24.64 6.94 10.05
N GLY A 614 -23.67 7.87 10.11
CA GLY A 614 -22.26 7.57 10.42
C GLY A 614 -21.49 6.89 9.28
N LEU A 615 -21.98 7.00 8.05
CA LEU A 615 -21.38 6.40 6.86
C LEU A 615 -20.27 7.29 6.28
N GLU A 616 -19.33 6.71 5.53
CA GLU A 616 -18.10 7.40 5.08
C GLU A 616 -18.35 8.54 4.08
N GLY A 617 -19.54 8.62 3.48
CA GLY A 617 -19.93 9.63 2.50
C GLY A 617 -20.64 9.05 1.28
N LEU A 618 -20.52 9.73 0.13
CA LEU A 618 -21.16 9.35 -1.13
C LEU A 618 -20.15 9.20 -2.27
N VAL A 619 -20.49 8.37 -3.27
CA VAL A 619 -19.89 8.39 -4.61
C VAL A 619 -20.96 8.89 -5.59
N LEU A 620 -20.67 9.97 -6.30
CA LEU A 620 -21.57 10.55 -7.31
C LEU A 620 -21.03 10.22 -8.71
N LYS A 621 -21.92 9.78 -9.60
CA LYS A 621 -21.58 9.35 -10.96
C LYS A 621 -22.58 9.95 -11.96
N ASP A 622 -22.10 10.64 -13.00
CA ASP A 622 -22.98 11.17 -14.07
C ASP A 622 -23.65 10.02 -14.85
N LEU A 623 -24.95 10.16 -15.16
CA LEU A 623 -25.76 9.12 -15.81
C LEU A 623 -25.21 8.66 -17.18
N LYS A 624 -24.59 9.58 -17.93
CA LYS A 624 -24.04 9.33 -19.27
C LYS A 624 -22.54 9.03 -19.24
N SER A 625 -21.93 8.86 -18.05
CA SER A 625 -20.51 8.53 -17.94
C SER A 625 -20.21 7.10 -18.41
N ASN A 626 -19.30 6.97 -19.38
CA ASN A 626 -18.70 5.70 -19.77
C ASN A 626 -17.75 5.20 -18.67
N TYR A 627 -17.44 3.91 -18.66
CA TYR A 627 -16.42 3.38 -17.74
C TYR A 627 -15.05 3.66 -18.33
N GLU A 628 -14.30 4.58 -17.73
CA GLU A 628 -12.99 5.01 -18.24
C GLU A 628 -11.84 4.55 -17.34
N PRO A 629 -11.13 3.46 -17.69
CA PRO A 629 -10.13 2.84 -16.82
C PRO A 629 -9.06 3.82 -16.31
N GLY A 630 -8.93 3.89 -14.99
CA GLY A 630 -7.97 4.75 -14.28
C GLY A 630 -8.23 6.27 -14.32
N LYS A 631 -9.24 6.77 -15.04
CA LYS A 631 -9.60 8.21 -15.02
C LYS A 631 -10.38 8.58 -13.76
N ARG A 632 -10.40 9.87 -13.40
CA ARG A 632 -11.00 10.41 -12.17
C ARG A 632 -12.30 11.19 -12.44
N HIS A 633 -13.28 10.56 -13.10
CA HIS A 633 -14.50 11.25 -13.53
C HIS A 633 -15.71 11.02 -12.61
N TRP A 634 -15.65 10.05 -11.69
CA TRP A 634 -16.60 10.02 -10.57
C TRP A 634 -16.22 11.08 -9.53
N LEU A 635 -17.16 11.42 -8.66
CA LEU A 635 -16.94 12.30 -7.52
C LEU A 635 -17.10 11.50 -6.22
N LYS A 636 -16.38 11.89 -5.16
CA LYS A 636 -16.64 11.45 -3.79
C LYS A 636 -16.93 12.66 -2.89
N VAL A 637 -18.04 12.63 -2.17
CA VAL A 637 -18.38 13.60 -1.12
C VAL A 637 -18.12 12.95 0.23
N LYS A 638 -17.60 13.73 1.18
CA LYS A 638 -17.33 13.32 2.56
C LYS A 638 -17.44 14.51 3.52
N LYS A 639 -17.62 14.20 4.81
CA LYS A 639 -17.51 15.16 5.92
C LYS A 639 -16.19 15.97 5.86
N ASP A 640 -15.06 15.34 5.50
CA ASP A 640 -13.73 15.99 5.44
C ASP A 640 -13.48 16.89 4.20
N TYR A 641 -14.44 17.02 3.26
CA TYR A 641 -14.28 17.88 2.06
C TYR A 641 -15.27 19.04 1.97
N LEU A 642 -16.38 18.98 2.70
CA LEU A 642 -17.43 19.98 2.65
C LEU A 642 -17.02 21.25 3.41
N ASN A 643 -17.44 22.41 2.89
CA ASN A 643 -17.20 23.74 3.46
C ASN A 643 -15.70 23.95 3.80
N GLU A 644 -14.84 23.64 2.83
CA GLU A 644 -13.37 23.69 2.91
C GLU A 644 -12.72 22.81 4.01
N GLY A 645 -13.48 21.92 4.63
CA GLY A 645 -13.04 21.11 5.77
C GLY A 645 -13.51 21.65 7.13
N ALA A 646 -14.33 22.72 7.17
CA ALA A 646 -14.91 23.24 8.41
C ALA A 646 -15.84 22.24 9.14
N MET A 647 -16.28 21.18 8.45
CA MET A 647 -17.03 20.06 9.05
C MET A 647 -16.14 18.88 9.49
N ALA A 648 -14.83 18.94 9.27
CA ALA A 648 -13.91 17.85 9.59
C ALA A 648 -13.57 17.78 11.09
N ASP A 649 -13.13 16.61 11.54
CA ASP A 649 -12.67 16.42 12.91
C ASP A 649 -11.22 16.93 13.06
N THR A 650 -11.04 18.00 13.84
CA THR A 650 -9.75 18.70 14.02
C THR A 650 -9.27 18.68 15.47
N ALA A 651 -7.94 18.66 15.66
CA ALA A 651 -7.28 18.81 16.96
C ALA A 651 -6.05 19.72 16.85
N ASP A 652 -5.90 20.66 17.78
CA ASP A 652 -4.72 21.53 17.88
C ASP A 652 -3.62 20.80 18.66
N LEU A 653 -2.58 20.32 17.99
CA LEU A 653 -1.55 19.44 18.56
C LEU A 653 -0.16 20.08 18.52
N ALA A 654 0.66 19.81 19.54
CA ALA A 654 2.04 20.27 19.61
C ALA A 654 2.99 19.39 18.80
N VAL A 655 3.99 20.01 18.17
CA VAL A 655 5.11 19.30 17.51
C VAL A 655 6.13 18.84 18.55
N LEU A 656 6.22 17.53 18.80
CA LEU A 656 7.10 16.96 19.83
C LEU A 656 8.44 16.45 19.27
N GLY A 657 8.54 16.24 17.96
CA GLY A 657 9.73 15.75 17.29
C GLY A 657 9.52 15.49 15.80
N ALA A 658 10.54 14.97 15.12
CA ALA A 658 10.50 14.73 13.68
C ALA A 658 11.27 13.48 13.23
N TYR A 659 11.00 13.03 12.00
CA TYR A 659 11.70 11.96 11.30
C TYR A 659 12.22 12.48 9.95
N TYR A 660 13.34 11.91 9.51
CA TYR A 660 13.82 12.10 8.14
C TYR A 660 12.79 11.61 7.11
N GLY A 661 12.70 12.30 5.98
CA GLY A 661 11.94 11.82 4.83
C GLY A 661 12.65 10.76 4.00
N LYS A 662 12.13 10.52 2.80
CA LYS A 662 12.67 9.57 1.81
C LYS A 662 12.49 10.12 0.40
N GLY A 663 13.31 9.66 -0.54
CA GLY A 663 13.22 10.13 -1.92
C GLY A 663 13.67 11.58 -2.01
N ALA A 664 12.82 12.46 -2.56
CA ALA A 664 13.12 13.90 -2.68
C ALA A 664 13.26 14.61 -1.32
N ASN A 665 12.57 14.12 -0.28
CA ASN A 665 12.58 14.72 1.05
C ASN A 665 13.53 13.98 2.02
N GLY A 666 14.50 13.24 1.49
CA GLY A 666 15.60 12.68 2.29
C GLY A 666 16.49 13.80 2.85
N GLY A 667 17.24 13.51 3.93
CA GLY A 667 18.11 14.49 4.59
C GLY A 667 17.39 15.59 5.39
N ILE A 668 16.10 15.84 5.15
CA ILE A 668 15.29 16.85 5.86
C ILE A 668 14.22 16.25 6.78
N MET A 669 13.85 17.01 7.83
CA MET A 669 12.73 16.71 8.72
C MET A 669 11.42 16.90 7.97
N SER A 670 10.75 15.82 7.56
CA SER A 670 9.53 15.90 6.72
C SER A 670 8.30 15.19 7.26
N ILE A 671 8.46 14.45 8.37
CA ILE A 671 7.38 13.80 9.10
C ILE A 671 7.48 14.28 10.55
N PHE A 672 6.40 14.83 11.09
CA PHE A 672 6.36 15.41 12.42
C PHE A 672 5.54 14.53 13.38
N LEU A 673 6.02 14.38 14.61
CA LEU A 673 5.36 13.65 15.69
C LEU A 673 4.48 14.61 16.48
N MET A 674 3.16 14.44 16.33
CA MET A 674 2.16 15.31 16.95
C MET A 674 1.65 14.72 18.26
N GLY A 675 1.45 15.56 19.27
CA GLY A 675 0.96 15.13 20.58
C GLY A 675 0.18 16.18 21.36
N CYS A 676 -0.42 15.72 22.46
CA CYS A 676 -1.23 16.49 23.38
C CYS A 676 -0.57 16.51 24.78
N TYR A 677 -0.79 17.58 25.54
CA TYR A 677 -0.41 17.60 26.96
C TYR A 677 -1.43 16.82 27.79
N ASP A 678 -0.94 16.05 28.76
CA ASP A 678 -1.77 15.40 29.78
C ASP A 678 -1.55 16.09 31.15
N PRO A 679 -2.54 16.85 31.65
CA PRO A 679 -2.45 17.51 32.96
C PRO A 679 -2.30 16.53 34.13
N GLU A 680 -2.83 15.30 34.03
CA GLU A 680 -2.84 14.32 35.13
C GLU A 680 -1.46 13.70 35.36
N SER A 681 -0.81 13.18 34.31
CA SER A 681 0.55 12.66 34.42
C SER A 681 1.65 13.71 34.23
N GLN A 682 1.26 14.98 33.99
CA GLN A 682 2.12 16.13 33.66
C GLN A 682 3.09 15.87 32.48
N LYS A 683 2.71 15.00 31.54
CA LYS A 683 3.56 14.52 30.46
C LYS A 683 2.93 14.73 29.09
N TRP A 684 3.79 14.75 28.08
CA TRP A 684 3.39 14.84 26.69
C TRP A 684 3.09 13.46 26.13
N CYS A 685 1.88 13.30 25.56
CA CYS A 685 1.41 12.05 24.98
C CYS A 685 1.36 12.16 23.45
N THR A 686 1.85 11.12 22.77
CA THR A 686 1.83 11.05 21.30
C THR A 686 0.44 10.67 20.79
N VAL A 687 -0.02 11.37 19.75
CA VAL A 687 -1.34 11.17 19.13
C VAL A 687 -1.22 10.63 17.70
N THR A 688 -0.36 11.23 16.86
CA THR A 688 -0.23 10.80 15.46
C THR A 688 1.09 11.26 14.82
N LYS A 689 1.37 10.82 13.59
CA LYS A 689 2.43 11.37 12.74
C LYS A 689 1.82 12.14 11.58
N CYS A 690 2.17 13.40 11.42
CA CYS A 690 1.79 14.21 10.27
C CYS A 690 2.91 14.17 9.21
N SER A 691 2.56 14.00 7.93
CA SER A 691 3.52 14.00 6.81
C SER A 691 3.00 14.77 5.58
N SER A 692 1.99 15.62 5.75
CA SER A 692 1.31 16.33 4.66
C SER A 692 0.48 17.50 5.21
N GLY A 693 0.27 18.54 4.40
CA GLY A 693 -0.44 19.75 4.81
C GLY A 693 0.39 21.04 4.69
N TYR A 694 1.67 20.90 4.37
CA TYR A 694 2.62 21.97 4.08
C TYR A 694 3.20 21.75 2.67
N ASP A 695 3.59 22.83 2.01
CA ASP A 695 4.33 22.81 0.75
C ASP A 695 5.85 22.75 0.97
N ASP A 696 6.61 22.58 -0.11
CA ASP A 696 8.07 22.43 -0.03
C ASP A 696 8.76 23.71 0.49
N ALA A 697 8.18 24.89 0.24
CA ALA A 697 8.69 26.17 0.73
C ALA A 697 8.51 26.30 2.27
N THR A 698 7.32 25.99 2.78
CA THR A 698 7.05 25.89 4.22
C THR A 698 7.94 24.83 4.85
N LEU A 699 8.14 23.69 4.19
CA LEU A 699 8.98 22.62 4.73
C LEU A 699 10.45 23.03 4.86
N GLN A 700 10.98 23.80 3.91
CA GLN A 700 12.32 24.40 4.01
C GLN A 700 12.40 25.46 5.12
N ARG A 701 11.34 26.25 5.32
CA ARG A 701 11.23 27.24 6.41
C ARG A 701 11.28 26.55 7.78
N LEU A 702 10.51 25.48 7.95
CA LEU A 702 10.45 24.66 9.17
C LEU A 702 11.80 24.03 9.55
N GLN A 703 12.72 23.76 8.61
CA GLN A 703 14.08 23.29 8.95
C GLN A 703 14.90 24.34 9.73
N LYS A 704 14.54 25.62 9.64
CA LYS A 704 15.21 26.75 10.31
C LYS A 704 14.48 27.19 11.57
N GLU A 705 13.15 27.12 11.56
CA GLU A 705 12.29 27.55 12.68
C GLU A 705 12.25 26.52 13.82
N LEU A 706 12.34 25.22 13.52
CA LEU A 706 12.20 24.16 14.50
C LEU A 706 13.53 23.81 15.18
N ASN A 707 13.78 24.39 16.35
CA ASN A 707 14.91 24.02 17.22
C ASN A 707 14.71 22.62 17.83
N MET A 708 15.22 21.59 17.14
CA MET A 708 15.18 20.20 17.56
C MET A 708 16.56 19.57 17.76
N VAL A 709 16.68 18.78 18.82
CA VAL A 709 17.87 17.98 19.14
C VAL A 709 17.80 16.64 18.40
N LYS A 710 18.86 16.29 17.67
CA LYS A 710 18.98 14.99 17.01
C LYS A 710 19.26 13.88 18.03
N ILE A 711 18.41 12.85 18.03
CA ILE A 711 18.53 11.68 18.90
C ILE A 711 18.68 10.35 18.13
N SER A 712 18.44 10.32 16.82
CA SER A 712 18.55 9.13 15.95
C SER A 712 17.86 7.87 16.50
N LYS A 713 16.66 8.03 17.09
CA LYS A 713 15.84 6.97 17.70
C LYS A 713 16.46 6.26 18.91
N ASP A 714 17.48 6.82 19.53
CA ASP A 714 18.16 6.28 20.70
C ASP A 714 17.23 6.29 21.94
N PRO A 715 16.97 5.13 22.59
CA PRO A 715 16.15 5.05 23.80
C PRO A 715 16.70 5.87 24.97
N SER A 716 18.03 6.01 25.09
CA SER A 716 18.69 6.71 26.21
C SER A 716 18.54 8.24 26.13
N LYS A 717 18.20 8.76 24.95
CA LYS A 717 18.04 10.20 24.67
C LYS A 717 16.57 10.65 24.67
N ILE A 718 15.63 9.77 25.01
CA ILE A 718 14.21 10.13 25.18
C ILE A 718 14.03 10.86 26.51
N PRO A 719 13.54 12.12 26.53
CA PRO A 719 13.39 12.88 27.76
C PRO A 719 12.21 12.40 28.59
N SER A 720 12.32 12.49 29.92
CA SER A 720 11.34 11.98 30.90
C SER A 720 9.95 12.63 30.84
N TRP A 721 9.84 13.80 30.19
CA TRP A 721 8.58 14.51 29.92
C TRP A 721 7.77 13.90 28.77
N LEU A 722 8.37 13.07 27.92
CA LEU A 722 7.74 12.46 26.75
C LEU A 722 7.31 11.02 27.03
N LYS A 723 6.00 10.77 27.06
CA LYS A 723 5.44 9.41 27.13
C LYS A 723 5.34 8.84 25.72
N ILE A 724 6.26 7.96 25.32
CA ILE A 724 6.35 7.44 23.95
C ILE A 724 6.72 5.95 23.89
N ASN A 725 6.10 5.21 22.97
CA ASN A 725 6.37 3.80 22.73
C ASN A 725 7.54 3.61 21.74
N LYS A 726 8.32 2.52 21.91
CA LYS A 726 9.54 2.21 21.12
C LYS A 726 9.36 2.29 19.60
N ASN A 727 8.20 1.93 19.08
CA ASN A 727 7.88 1.97 17.65
C ASN A 727 7.83 3.39 17.06
N TYR A 728 7.79 4.42 17.90
CA TYR A 728 7.66 5.82 17.50
C TYR A 728 8.82 6.72 17.94
N PHE A 729 9.92 6.18 18.50
CA PHE A 729 11.11 6.99 18.79
C PHE A 729 11.56 7.78 17.54
N PRO A 730 11.61 9.12 17.60
CA PRO A 730 11.89 9.98 16.45
C PRO A 730 13.38 10.14 16.18
N ASP A 731 13.73 10.73 15.03
CA ASP A 731 15.12 11.11 14.72
C ASP A 731 15.52 12.39 15.46
N PHE A 732 14.55 13.27 15.69
CA PHE A 732 14.69 14.56 16.35
C PHE A 732 13.60 14.77 17.41
N ILE A 733 13.91 15.45 18.51
CA ILE A 733 12.96 15.88 19.56
C ILE A 733 13.09 17.38 19.78
N ILE A 734 11.98 18.08 20.03
CA ILE A 734 12.00 19.52 20.32
C ILE A 734 12.69 19.81 21.66
N HIS A 735 13.53 20.84 21.72
CA HIS A 735 14.33 21.13 22.93
C HIS A 735 13.48 21.48 24.16
N ASP A 736 12.45 22.32 23.98
CA ASP A 736 11.50 22.71 25.03
C ASP A 736 10.07 22.50 24.51
N PRO A 737 9.31 21.52 25.03
CA PRO A 737 7.95 21.24 24.57
C PRO A 737 6.94 22.31 24.99
N LYS A 738 7.29 23.22 25.93
CA LYS A 738 6.46 24.41 26.24
C LYS A 738 6.63 25.53 25.21
N LYS A 739 7.65 25.43 24.35
CA LYS A 739 7.85 26.29 23.16
C LYS A 739 7.60 25.54 21.86
N ALA A 740 6.92 24.39 21.93
CA ALA A 740 6.52 23.65 20.74
C ALA A 740 5.42 24.41 19.99
N PRO A 741 5.57 24.63 18.67
CA PRO A 741 4.51 25.23 17.87
C PRO A 741 3.30 24.29 17.83
N ILE A 742 2.12 24.90 17.86
CA ILE A 742 0.82 24.21 17.83
C ILE A 742 0.31 24.24 16.40
N TRP A 743 -0.04 23.07 15.86
CA TRP A 743 -0.59 22.94 14.51
C TRP A 743 -1.99 22.33 14.58
N GLU A 744 -2.89 22.86 13.77
CA GLU A 744 -4.24 22.31 13.57
C GLU A 744 -4.11 21.07 12.69
N ILE A 745 -4.40 19.90 13.27
CA ILE A 745 -4.34 18.61 12.60
C ILE A 745 -5.76 18.11 12.33
N THR A 746 -6.13 18.05 11.05
CA THR A 746 -7.39 17.52 10.57
C THR A 746 -7.26 16.05 10.17
N GLY A 747 -8.27 15.24 10.47
CA GLY A 747 -8.37 13.85 10.04
C GLY A 747 -9.69 13.50 9.34
N ALA A 748 -9.78 12.25 8.88
CA ALA A 748 -11.03 11.67 8.41
C ALA A 748 -11.93 11.16 9.56
N GLU A 749 -11.30 10.67 10.65
CA GLU A 749 -11.95 10.24 11.89
C GLU A 749 -10.91 10.14 13.02
N TYR A 750 -11.39 10.14 14.27
CA TYR A 750 -10.61 9.68 15.41
C TYR A 750 -10.70 8.15 15.57
N SER A 751 -9.55 7.52 15.78
CA SER A 751 -9.36 6.07 15.76
C SER A 751 -8.66 5.57 17.03
N LYS A 752 -8.78 4.27 17.33
CA LYS A 752 -8.02 3.62 18.42
C LYS A 752 -6.79 2.91 17.88
N ALA A 753 -5.62 3.26 18.40
CA ALA A 753 -4.32 2.68 18.10
C ALA A 753 -3.46 2.61 19.37
N GLU A 754 -3.34 1.42 19.96
CA GLU A 754 -2.59 1.14 21.20
C GLU A 754 -1.10 1.53 21.14
N ALA A 755 -0.55 1.66 19.93
CA ALA A 755 0.80 2.15 19.71
C ALA A 755 0.98 3.64 20.12
N HIS A 756 -0.09 4.44 20.14
CA HIS A 756 -0.08 5.84 20.57
C HIS A 756 -0.43 6.01 22.05
N THR A 757 0.27 6.91 22.72
CA THR A 757 0.29 7.01 24.19
C THR A 757 -0.80 7.92 24.76
N ALA A 758 -1.49 8.69 23.91
CA ALA A 758 -2.66 9.50 24.25
C ALA A 758 -3.91 8.62 24.46
N ALA A 759 -3.93 7.83 25.54
CA ALA A 759 -5.00 6.88 25.86
C ALA A 759 -5.35 5.87 24.72
N GLY A 760 -4.39 5.57 23.84
CA GLY A 760 -4.62 4.75 22.66
C GLY A 760 -5.45 5.42 21.57
N LEU A 761 -5.57 6.75 21.55
CA LEU A 761 -6.25 7.52 20.50
C LEU A 761 -5.26 7.99 19.43
N SER A 762 -5.72 8.04 18.17
CA SER A 762 -4.96 8.54 17.03
C SER A 762 -5.89 9.06 15.91
N ILE A 763 -5.36 9.85 14.98
CA ILE A 763 -6.12 10.50 13.89
C ILE A 763 -5.89 9.73 12.58
N ARG A 764 -6.96 9.30 11.88
CA ARG A 764 -6.88 8.60 10.58
C ARG A 764 -6.69 9.60 9.45
N PHE A 765 -5.65 9.37 8.62
CA PHE A 765 -5.22 10.26 7.52
C PHE A 765 -4.95 11.73 7.95
N PRO A 766 -4.07 11.96 8.95
CA PRO A 766 -3.81 13.28 9.52
C PRO A 766 -3.15 14.22 8.51
N ARG A 767 -3.54 15.49 8.53
CA ARG A 767 -2.93 16.57 7.75
C ARG A 767 -2.83 17.82 8.60
N CYS A 768 -1.76 18.59 8.43
CA CYS A 768 -1.76 19.97 8.88
C CYS A 768 -2.75 20.75 7.99
N THR A 769 -3.66 21.50 8.59
CA THR A 769 -4.50 22.48 7.88
C THR A 769 -4.02 23.90 8.15
N ARG A 770 -3.63 24.20 9.39
CA ARG A 770 -3.22 25.55 9.81
C ARG A 770 -2.10 25.49 10.84
N PHE A 771 -1.17 26.44 10.73
CA PHE A 771 -0.26 26.80 11.80
C PHE A 771 -1.04 27.69 12.79
N ARG A 772 -0.92 27.42 14.10
CA ARG A 772 -1.69 28.10 15.15
C ARG A 772 -0.76 28.95 15.99
N ASP A 773 -0.24 30.00 15.36
CA ASP A 773 0.61 31.01 16.00
C ASP A 773 -0.17 31.83 17.05
N ASP A 774 -1.51 31.69 17.09
CA ASP A 774 -2.43 32.16 18.12
C ASP A 774 -2.54 31.24 19.36
N LYS A 775 -1.81 30.11 19.40
CA LYS A 775 -1.93 29.11 20.47
C LYS A 775 -0.60 28.65 21.08
N ASP A 776 -0.60 28.64 22.41
CA ASP A 776 0.42 28.02 23.26
C ASP A 776 0.09 26.56 23.61
N TRP A 777 1.09 25.87 24.18
CA TRP A 777 0.95 24.56 24.82
C TRP A 777 -0.18 24.45 25.86
N LYS A 778 -0.64 25.57 26.44
CA LYS A 778 -1.78 25.64 27.37
C LYS A 778 -3.14 25.65 26.68
N THR A 779 -3.23 26.14 25.45
CA THR A 779 -4.47 26.33 24.67
C THR A 779 -4.62 25.33 23.51
N ALA A 780 -3.59 24.50 23.31
CA ALA A 780 -3.64 23.28 22.52
C ALA A 780 -4.59 22.23 23.14
N THR A 781 -4.98 21.22 22.36
CA THR A 781 -5.88 20.16 22.81
C THR A 781 -5.20 19.28 23.87
N THR A 782 -5.81 19.20 25.06
CA THR A 782 -5.37 18.32 26.16
C THR A 782 -5.85 16.88 25.95
N LEU A 783 -5.23 15.92 26.66
CA LEU A 783 -5.62 14.51 26.61
C LEU A 783 -7.10 14.28 26.96
N GLN A 784 -7.67 15.02 27.92
CA GLN A 784 -9.09 14.88 28.29
C GLN A 784 -10.03 15.46 27.23
N GLN A 785 -9.70 16.61 26.64
CA GLN A 785 -10.45 17.15 25.49
C GLN A 785 -10.40 16.20 24.29
N LEU A 786 -9.27 15.55 24.03
CA LEU A 786 -9.14 14.58 22.94
C LEU A 786 -10.02 13.32 23.14
N LYS A 787 -10.19 12.86 24.39
CA LYS A 787 -11.15 11.78 24.70
C LYS A 787 -12.60 12.22 24.45
N GLU A 788 -12.95 13.45 24.82
CA GLU A 788 -14.29 13.99 24.60
C GLU A 788 -14.58 14.23 23.11
N LEU A 789 -13.60 14.72 22.34
CA LEU A 789 -13.70 14.82 20.88
C LEU A 789 -13.93 13.44 20.23
N TYR A 790 -13.20 12.39 20.67
CA TYR A 790 -13.44 11.01 20.24
C TYR A 790 -14.85 10.49 20.59
N ARG A 791 -15.42 10.93 21.72
CA ARG A 791 -16.77 10.57 22.16
C ARG A 791 -17.83 11.29 21.32
N LEU A 792 -17.74 12.62 21.22
CA LEU A 792 -18.67 13.46 20.46
C LEU A 792 -18.67 13.13 18.95
N SER A 793 -17.51 12.80 18.38
CA SER A 793 -17.35 12.32 16.99
C SER A 793 -18.23 11.10 16.66
N LYS A 794 -18.60 10.30 17.67
CA LYS A 794 -19.51 9.14 17.54
C LYS A 794 -20.97 9.41 17.88
N GLU A 795 -21.27 10.51 18.56
CA GLU A 795 -22.61 10.79 19.11
C GLU A 795 -23.32 11.93 18.40
N LYS A 796 -22.60 12.92 17.86
CA LYS A 796 -23.16 14.15 17.29
C LYS A 796 -22.91 14.25 15.79
N SER A 797 -23.84 13.68 15.01
CA SER A 797 -23.86 13.76 13.55
C SER A 797 -24.95 14.68 12.98
N ASP A 798 -25.67 15.42 13.83
CA ASP A 798 -26.74 16.32 13.40
C ASP A 798 -26.21 17.68 12.90
N PHE A 799 -26.17 17.80 11.56
CA PHE A 799 -25.88 19.03 10.85
C PHE A 799 -26.85 19.19 9.66
N ASN A 800 -27.44 20.37 9.53
CA ASN A 800 -28.21 20.74 8.35
C ASN A 800 -27.25 21.35 7.31
N ILE A 801 -27.22 20.77 6.11
CA ILE A 801 -26.49 21.31 4.96
C ILE A 801 -27.51 21.98 4.05
N THR A 802 -27.58 23.31 4.07
CA THR A 802 -28.38 24.08 3.12
C THR A 802 -27.66 24.13 1.77
N ALA A 803 -28.36 23.79 0.69
CA ALA A 803 -27.89 24.11 -0.66
C ALA A 803 -28.00 25.61 -0.89
N THR A 804 -26.93 26.24 -1.39
CA THR A 804 -26.91 27.68 -1.67
C THR A 804 -27.75 27.98 -2.91
N SER A 805 -29.03 28.31 -2.73
CA SER A 805 -29.90 28.71 -3.83
C SER A 805 -29.50 30.09 -4.34
N SER A 806 -28.78 30.15 -5.46
CA SER A 806 -28.78 31.33 -6.32
C SER A 806 -30.22 31.58 -6.78
N GLN A 807 -30.86 32.61 -6.23
CA GLN A 807 -32.06 33.15 -6.83
C GLN A 807 -31.66 33.96 -8.06
N ASP A 808 -32.21 33.62 -9.21
CA ASP A 808 -32.06 34.41 -10.43
C ASP A 808 -32.85 35.72 -10.27
N GLU A 809 -32.21 36.88 -10.51
CA GLU A 809 -32.89 38.17 -10.55
C GLU A 809 -33.65 38.35 -11.88
N ASP A 810 -34.81 37.70 -12.01
CA ASP A 810 -35.78 38.03 -13.06
C ASP A 810 -36.77 39.09 -12.56
N GLY A 811 -36.55 40.33 -13.01
CA GLY A 811 -37.39 41.47 -12.65
C GLY A 811 -38.68 41.52 -13.46
N SER A 812 -39.83 41.38 -12.82
CA SER A 812 -41.12 41.83 -13.36
C SER A 812 -41.92 42.57 -12.30
N SER A 813 -42.56 43.66 -12.70
CA SER A 813 -43.28 44.57 -11.82
C SER A 813 -44.77 44.33 -11.89
N GLU A 814 -45.44 44.23 -10.74
CA GLU A 814 -46.73 44.91 -10.58
C GLU A 814 -47.07 45.18 -9.10
N SER A 815 -48.16 45.92 -8.88
CA SER A 815 -48.44 46.59 -7.60
C SER A 815 -49.58 45.95 -6.82
N SER A 816 -49.51 46.02 -5.49
CA SER A 816 -50.68 46.45 -4.69
C SER A 816 -50.30 46.86 -3.27
N SER A 817 -51.20 47.65 -2.70
CA SER A 817 -51.12 48.37 -1.43
C SER A 817 -51.34 47.50 -0.17
N ARG A 818 -50.62 47.83 0.92
CA ARG A 818 -51.04 47.65 2.35
C ARG A 818 -51.23 46.18 2.80
N GLU A 819 -51.08 45.80 4.07
CA GLU A 819 -51.25 46.51 5.34
C GLU A 819 -50.11 46.25 6.35
N ASN A 820 -50.27 46.79 7.57
CA ASN A 820 -49.30 46.77 8.66
C ASN A 820 -49.93 46.14 9.91
N GLU A 821 -49.30 45.09 10.44
CA GLU A 821 -49.32 44.77 11.87
C GLU A 821 -48.15 43.84 12.23
N GLY A 822 -47.86 43.61 13.51
CA GLY A 822 -46.75 42.75 13.87
C GLY A 822 -46.58 42.37 15.34
N ASN A 823 -45.56 41.51 15.52
CA ASN A 823 -44.88 41.17 16.77
C ASN A 823 -45.52 40.14 17.73
N SER A 824 -44.61 39.43 18.42
CA SER A 824 -44.76 38.70 19.70
C SER A 824 -45.41 37.30 19.76
N ARG A 825 -44.52 36.30 19.77
CA ARG A 825 -44.35 35.21 20.77
C ARG A 825 -45.56 34.56 21.50
N GLN A 826 -45.38 33.24 21.64
CA GLN A 826 -45.68 32.37 22.80
C GLN A 826 -47.03 31.61 22.91
N THR A 827 -46.95 30.33 22.46
CA THR A 827 -47.34 29.09 23.16
C THR A 827 -48.79 28.77 23.57
N ALA A 828 -49.18 27.52 23.22
CA ALA A 828 -50.11 26.61 23.91
C ALA A 828 -51.63 26.71 23.62
N SER A 829 -52.10 25.70 22.85
CA SER A 829 -53.33 24.89 23.05
C SER A 829 -54.64 25.51 23.55
N GLY A 830 -55.72 25.32 22.77
CA GLY A 830 -57.10 25.35 23.29
C GLY A 830 -58.13 25.75 22.24
N SER A 831 -59.02 24.84 21.85
CA SER A 831 -60.14 25.12 20.94
C SER A 831 -61.37 25.63 21.69
N MET A 832 -62.01 26.72 21.26
CA MET A 832 -63.49 26.84 21.27
C MET A 832 -64.05 28.00 20.41
N VAL A 833 -65.38 28.12 20.42
CA VAL A 833 -66.23 28.72 19.36
C VAL A 833 -66.42 30.25 19.48
N LYS A 834 -66.78 30.88 18.35
CA LYS A 834 -67.40 32.21 18.12
C LYS A 834 -68.28 32.71 19.31
N LYS A 835 -68.50 34.01 19.57
CA LYS A 835 -68.81 35.10 18.61
C LYS A 835 -68.84 36.52 19.26
N SER A 836 -68.75 37.56 18.42
CA SER A 836 -69.36 38.92 18.51
C SER A 836 -68.93 40.03 19.52
N LYS A 837 -68.29 41.08 18.93
CA LYS A 837 -68.70 42.52 18.87
C LYS A 837 -68.46 43.55 20.02
N ASN A 838 -67.91 44.69 19.58
CA ASN A 838 -68.21 46.12 19.90
C ASN A 838 -67.53 46.90 21.08
N ALA A 839 -66.45 47.62 20.72
CA ALA A 839 -66.36 49.11 20.73
C ALA A 839 -66.18 49.87 22.11
N PRO A 840 -65.96 51.22 22.16
CA PRO A 840 -64.66 51.76 22.65
C PRO A 840 -64.71 53.04 23.56
N SER A 841 -63.54 53.57 24.02
CA SER A 841 -63.14 55.01 23.84
C SER A 841 -61.96 55.55 24.69
N LYS A 842 -61.21 56.51 24.08
CA LYS A 842 -60.53 57.73 24.64
C LYS A 842 -59.25 57.66 25.53
N SER A 843 -58.63 58.86 25.66
CA SER A 843 -57.29 59.27 26.18
C SER A 843 -57.45 60.61 26.98
N PRO A 844 -56.47 61.54 27.25
CA PRO A 844 -54.99 61.63 27.09
C PRO A 844 -54.20 62.34 28.27
N GLY A 845 -52.88 62.63 28.12
CA GLY A 845 -52.09 63.66 28.89
C GLY A 845 -50.62 63.28 29.21
N LYS A 846 -49.54 63.94 28.71
CA LYS A 846 -48.83 65.20 29.15
C LYS A 846 -48.08 65.07 30.49
N ASP A 847 -46.92 65.69 30.84
CA ASP A 847 -45.87 66.65 30.35
C ASP A 847 -44.63 66.41 31.33
N LYS A 848 -43.34 66.87 31.35
CA LYS A 848 -42.25 67.65 30.66
C LYS A 848 -40.96 67.43 31.55
N THR A 849 -39.66 67.82 31.39
CA THR A 849 -38.61 68.28 30.41
C THR A 849 -37.22 68.04 31.12
N SER A 850 -36.02 68.67 31.00
CA SER A 850 -35.38 69.77 30.21
C SER A 850 -33.83 69.79 30.42
N GLU A 851 -33.04 70.06 29.36
CA GLU A 851 -31.71 70.78 29.29
C GLU A 851 -30.43 70.33 30.07
N SER A 852 -29.17 70.54 29.63
CA SER A 852 -28.50 71.08 28.39
C SER A 852 -26.95 70.80 28.46
N THR A 853 -25.95 71.25 27.65
CA THR A 853 -25.78 72.09 26.43
C THR A 853 -24.41 71.82 25.71
N LYS A 854 -24.33 71.94 24.36
CA LYS A 854 -23.22 72.44 23.46
C LYS A 854 -21.77 71.85 23.48
N LEU A 855 -20.92 71.86 22.41
CA LEU A 855 -20.89 71.99 20.92
C LEU A 855 -19.40 71.77 20.44
N PRO A 856 -18.94 72.07 19.20
CA PRO A 856 -19.19 71.57 17.81
C PRO A 856 -17.93 70.76 17.30
N PRO A 857 -17.41 70.75 16.03
CA PRO A 857 -17.91 71.14 14.70
C PRO A 857 -17.94 69.99 13.60
N PRO A 858 -17.16 69.90 12.47
CA PRO A 858 -17.88 69.73 11.18
C PRO A 858 -17.44 68.65 10.14
N GLN A 859 -18.41 67.78 9.79
CA GLN A 859 -19.06 67.59 8.46
C GLN A 859 -18.35 67.09 7.16
N LYS A 860 -18.94 65.99 6.62
CA LYS A 860 -19.38 65.73 5.20
C LYS A 860 -18.32 65.42 4.10
N LYS A 861 -18.62 64.78 2.95
CA LYS A 861 -19.92 64.44 2.27
C LYS A 861 -19.84 63.19 1.34
N GLU A 862 -20.98 62.75 0.81
CA GLU A 862 -21.19 61.78 -0.31
C GLU A 862 -20.71 62.34 -1.69
N GLU A 863 -20.69 61.67 -2.88
CA GLU A 863 -21.24 60.36 -3.37
C GLU A 863 -20.49 59.82 -4.67
N LEU A 864 -21.13 58.94 -5.47
CA LEU A 864 -20.68 58.15 -6.67
C LEU A 864 -20.59 58.99 -8.01
N PRO A 865 -20.31 58.48 -9.26
CA PRO A 865 -20.22 57.09 -9.80
C PRO A 865 -19.19 56.74 -10.96
N LYS A 866 -19.14 55.44 -11.35
CA LYS A 866 -18.92 54.78 -12.69
C LYS A 866 -17.72 55.09 -13.66
N ALA A 867 -17.16 54.00 -14.24
CA ALA A 867 -16.96 53.72 -15.71
C ALA A 867 -15.56 53.23 -16.22
N GLU A 868 -15.62 52.23 -17.13
CA GLU A 868 -14.72 51.75 -18.23
C GLU A 868 -13.17 51.83 -18.24
N LYS A 869 -12.53 50.82 -18.89
CA LYS A 869 -11.38 51.03 -19.81
C LYS A 869 -11.14 49.88 -20.82
N ARG A 870 -10.46 50.19 -21.94
CA ARG A 870 -10.22 49.33 -23.12
C ARG A 870 -8.73 49.02 -23.39
N LYS A 871 -8.51 48.04 -24.29
CA LYS A 871 -7.28 47.56 -24.97
C LYS A 871 -6.17 48.59 -25.30
N SER A 872 -4.90 48.19 -25.19
CA SER A 872 -3.80 48.36 -26.19
C SER A 872 -2.50 47.66 -25.69
N GLN A 873 -1.95 46.65 -26.38
CA GLN A 873 -0.89 46.65 -27.42
C GLN A 873 0.59 46.58 -26.92
N THR A 874 1.42 45.97 -27.78
CA THR A 874 2.86 45.61 -27.70
C THR A 874 3.78 46.75 -28.22
N PRO A 875 5.14 46.79 -28.05
CA PRO A 875 6.06 45.77 -28.65
C PRO A 875 7.53 45.57 -28.14
N LYS A 876 8.06 44.38 -28.50
CA LYS A 876 9.41 44.03 -29.04
C LYS A 876 10.75 44.61 -28.49
N THR A 877 11.58 43.68 -27.97
CA THR A 877 12.99 43.41 -28.39
C THR A 877 14.13 44.37 -28.00
N VAL A 878 15.23 43.84 -27.39
CA VAL A 878 16.63 43.88 -27.91
C VAL A 878 17.62 43.14 -26.97
N GLN A 879 18.72 42.68 -27.56
CA GLN A 879 19.72 41.70 -27.14
C GLN A 879 20.71 42.11 -26.03
N SER A 880 21.21 41.11 -25.30
CA SER A 880 22.62 40.90 -24.89
C SER A 880 23.32 41.79 -23.84
N LYS A 881 24.07 41.13 -22.94
CA LYS A 881 25.56 41.13 -22.98
C LYS A 881 26.16 39.97 -22.17
N LYS A 882 27.43 39.66 -22.43
CA LYS A 882 28.20 38.54 -21.86
C LYS A 882 29.34 39.05 -20.96
N VAL A 883 29.53 38.39 -19.81
CA VAL A 883 30.84 37.92 -19.26
C VAL A 883 31.85 38.95 -18.71
N ARG A 884 32.54 38.53 -17.63
CA ARG A 884 33.79 39.04 -17.01
C ARG A 884 33.79 40.43 -16.35
N LYS A 885 33.94 40.42 -15.02
CA LYS A 885 35.29 40.48 -14.43
C LYS A 885 35.38 39.59 -13.17
N GLN A 886 36.61 39.36 -12.71
CA GLN A 886 36.98 38.43 -11.62
C GLN A 886 38.22 39.01 -10.91
N HIS A 887 38.59 38.44 -9.77
CA HIS A 887 39.89 38.54 -9.06
C HIS A 887 40.19 39.74 -8.13
N ILE A 888 41.13 39.45 -7.21
CA ILE A 888 41.74 40.27 -6.12
C ILE A 888 40.75 40.53 -4.95
N GLU A 889 40.72 39.76 -3.85
CA GLU A 889 41.72 39.45 -2.78
C GLU A 889 41.56 40.37 -1.54
N LYS A 890 41.34 39.81 -0.33
CA LYS A 890 42.34 39.43 0.70
C LYS A 890 43.27 40.61 1.07
N CYS A 891 43.44 41.04 2.32
CA CYS A 891 43.49 40.34 3.62
C CYS A 891 43.10 41.27 4.78
N ILE A 892 43.14 40.75 6.02
CA ILE A 892 42.85 41.44 7.30
C ILE A 892 41.34 41.73 7.43
N GLN A 893 40.60 41.18 8.40
CA GLN A 893 40.98 40.81 9.78
C GLN A 893 40.42 39.44 10.20
#